data_AF-A0A3D8I0Z7-F1
#
_entry.id   AF-A0A3D8I0Z7-F1
#
_cell.length_a   1.000
_cell.length_b   1.000
_cell.length_c   1.000
_cell.angle_alpha   90.00
_cell.angle_beta   90.00
_cell.angle_gamma   90.00
#
_symmetry.space_group_name_H-M   'P 1'
#
loop_
_entity.id
_entity.type
_entity.pdbx_description
1 polymer ?
#
loop_
_entity_poly.entity_id
_entity_poly.type
_entity_poly.pdbx_seq_one_letter_code
_entity_poly.pdbx_strand_id
1 'polypeptide(L)'
;MLKAKGLLLPSFICSSLLYSPTLATPLINPSTSFVQMFNTSTHNNGQIQGNWYNYGVYIVAIHNGGSNAATIMGDIINSNYIGTLYLNGNITGGIKNVAGTSSTIGDLNNSTQLASIENSEQINKILNSATITSISNSKNIALLENQASSKVETINNNANGNMSITNQFGGTITSINNNTGGTINTLTNSGTITNTIQNQGTITTLSNNTRGSMSIKNSNTITTLNNAATLSKLENESGAIINTLNNNTGGTMTLENKGSVATLTNQSTISSLSNESTITTLNNTANATITTLENKVGSTITSLNNRADATIQSFSNSGTITSLMDNLGTINTFSNNSSGTLDALTNSKTITNLTNQGTITNGIINQQNATITTLDNQNALDSITNSGTIATLKQSNGTLKTLDNNSTITTLTLSSAGSITTLNNNTAANLNNLTLEESTSITSLSNQASIATLENKGTLTTINNQQAGSITTLNNQKTLNSIHNSGTISTLDNTGSITTLNNQQNATITTLTTQANSMITSLNNQGTITNDLTNKGSITTFNNQTGGILANLNNESMIENLNNQGTINQKLTNKASGNITTLTNSGTITQGITNEASAKITTLNNQANLTSLENTGEITTLNNDNSATLTTLTNNANGNIDTIENKANSTIITLDNKTNAQIETINNAGTLTALTNETSATIQNITNSANATISRLTNQNGASISKIDNQANATLTTLTNQQNATITTLENSGNITTSLTNNGSITTLENKTSGSITSLSNTGTITTLENESNATITTLNNSNANAIIQTLTNNGTITTTLSNMGTITKLDNQSAGSIASLTNQHNITTLTNSGSITQGLTNQANATITTLTNTGASANLSTITNSGNITQSLINKDSATITTLTNETNGSINKVENQANSTITSLENKHTITTLENIGTLTTLQNQASATITTLTNSGTIATTFSNNGNINTLTNTGSFTASLNNATTGVITKLTNQSSGTMQDINNDYKITTLENRGTITNGITNNTNGEITTLKNAQATLSSINNSGDITTIENTESGVISAISNMANASIDTLENKSGSTITTLTNMANAKLETLNNNGTFTTLTNQRSGEITSITNTNATMTTLDNTGEITTLTNNNNSTINALNNNTNAILSTLANNATSTITTLNNTGTITNATNGGMITTFNNGNTQTGGGGVGGTGGTPAGTITNFTNNSGG
;
A
#
# COMPACT_ATOMS: atom_id res chain seq x y z
N MET A 1 8.39 3.44 -80.30
CA MET A 1 9.48 4.15 -81.03
C MET A 1 10.26 3.13 -81.89
N LEU A 2 10.90 3.60 -82.97
CA LEU A 2 12.07 3.09 -83.75
C LEU A 2 12.38 1.56 -83.77
N LYS A 3 12.63 0.88 -84.93
CA LYS A 3 13.78 0.98 -85.89
C LYS A 3 15.15 0.67 -85.24
N ALA A 4 16.13 -0.03 -85.84
CA ALA A 4 16.34 -0.77 -87.11
C ALA A 4 17.53 -1.76 -86.87
N LYS A 5 17.76 -2.91 -87.53
CA LYS A 5 17.94 -3.35 -88.95
C LYS A 5 19.34 -3.07 -89.58
N GLY A 6 20.21 -4.10 -89.63
CA GLY A 6 21.42 -4.24 -90.49
C GLY A 6 22.75 -3.68 -89.93
N LEU A 7 23.96 -4.00 -90.46
CA LEU A 7 24.42 -5.04 -91.41
C LEU A 7 26.00 -5.10 -91.43
N LEU A 8 26.61 -5.86 -92.36
CA LEU A 8 28.05 -6.01 -92.74
C LEU A 8 28.83 -7.12 -91.98
N LEU A 9 29.68 -8.02 -92.55
CA LEU A 9 30.55 -8.13 -93.76
C LEU A 9 31.88 -7.32 -93.66
N PRO A 10 33.02 -7.77 -94.26
CA PRO A 10 33.17 -8.55 -95.51
C PRO A 10 34.13 -9.79 -95.46
N SER A 11 34.66 -10.21 -96.63
CA SER A 11 35.15 -11.55 -96.99
C SER A 11 36.53 -11.55 -97.74
N PHE A 12 36.84 -12.65 -98.48
CA PHE A 12 38.05 -13.01 -99.28
C PHE A 12 39.15 -13.79 -98.50
N ILE A 13 39.97 -14.68 -99.08
CA ILE A 13 40.36 -15.07 -100.47
C ILE A 13 40.27 -16.62 -100.57
N CYS A 14 39.86 -17.40 -101.59
CA CYS A 14 39.70 -17.35 -103.06
C CYS A 14 40.76 -18.11 -103.91
N SER A 15 40.39 -19.29 -104.44
CA SER A 15 40.88 -19.93 -105.69
C SER A 15 42.33 -20.50 -105.72
N SER A 16 42.78 -21.34 -106.69
CA SER A 16 42.31 -21.76 -108.04
C SER A 16 42.98 -23.13 -108.43
N LEU A 17 42.80 -23.86 -109.56
CA LEU A 17 41.91 -23.91 -110.75
C LEU A 17 42.14 -25.27 -111.51
N LEU A 18 41.63 -25.42 -112.76
CA LEU A 18 41.90 -26.48 -113.80
C LEU A 18 41.20 -27.85 -113.54
N TYR A 19 40.43 -28.47 -114.44
CA TYR A 19 40.18 -28.39 -115.91
C TYR A 19 38.73 -28.94 -116.19
N SER A 20 37.99 -28.81 -117.31
CA SER A 20 38.05 -28.05 -118.59
C SER A 20 36.63 -28.06 -119.28
N PRO A 21 36.36 -27.35 -120.40
CA PRO A 21 34.98 -27.01 -120.86
C PRO A 21 34.53 -27.51 -122.27
N THR A 22 33.38 -27.00 -122.77
CA THR A 22 32.77 -27.09 -124.15
C THR A 22 31.87 -28.33 -124.45
N LEU A 23 30.84 -28.34 -125.34
CA LEU A 23 29.87 -27.33 -125.88
C LEU A 23 28.68 -28.05 -126.61
N ALA A 24 27.57 -27.31 -126.85
CA ALA A 24 26.58 -27.44 -127.95
C ALA A 24 25.66 -28.70 -128.19
N THR A 25 24.35 -28.42 -128.18
CA THR A 25 23.19 -28.84 -129.03
C THR A 25 23.40 -29.56 -130.40
N PRO A 26 22.35 -30.12 -131.07
CA PRO A 26 21.19 -30.94 -130.62
C PRO A 26 20.74 -32.06 -131.64
N LEU A 27 19.55 -32.68 -131.41
CA LEU A 27 18.62 -33.29 -132.40
C LEU A 27 18.78 -34.77 -132.87
N ILE A 28 17.64 -35.33 -133.33
CA ILE A 28 17.38 -36.53 -134.17
C ILE A 28 16.98 -37.87 -133.48
N ASN A 29 15.91 -38.46 -134.04
CA ASN A 29 15.17 -39.72 -133.80
C ASN A 29 15.22 -40.49 -135.15
N PRO A 30 15.21 -41.84 -135.29
CA PRO A 30 14.33 -42.84 -134.65
C PRO A 30 15.08 -44.17 -134.29
N SER A 31 14.56 -45.41 -134.20
CA SER A 31 13.26 -46.06 -134.56
C SER A 31 13.05 -47.43 -133.86
N THR A 32 11.79 -47.83 -133.63
CA THR A 32 11.14 -49.18 -133.72
C THR A 32 11.94 -50.47 -133.44
N SER A 33 11.41 -51.50 -132.74
CA SER A 33 10.21 -52.26 -133.15
C SER A 33 9.62 -53.20 -132.06
N PHE A 34 8.34 -53.59 -132.29
CA PHE A 34 7.61 -54.85 -132.00
C PHE A 34 8.39 -56.07 -131.43
N VAL A 35 7.77 -57.00 -130.67
CA VAL A 35 6.53 -57.76 -131.00
C VAL A 35 5.57 -57.95 -129.80
N GLN A 36 4.27 -58.06 -130.12
CA GLN A 36 3.11 -58.34 -129.27
C GLN A 36 2.40 -59.62 -129.78
N MET A 37 1.75 -60.42 -128.90
CA MET A 37 0.63 -61.37 -129.14
C MET A 37 0.50 -62.33 -127.93
N PHE A 38 -0.65 -62.85 -127.49
CA PHE A 38 -2.08 -62.65 -127.84
C PHE A 38 -2.94 -62.65 -126.55
N ASN A 39 -4.25 -62.38 -126.67
CA ASN A 39 -5.23 -62.30 -125.58
C ASN A 39 -6.46 -63.21 -125.87
N THR A 40 -7.38 -63.31 -124.89
CA THR A 40 -8.81 -63.70 -124.93
C THR A 40 -9.22 -65.16 -124.64
N SER A 41 -10.04 -65.32 -123.58
CA SER A 41 -11.27 -66.13 -123.49
C SER A 41 -11.75 -66.16 -122.02
N THR A 42 -12.63 -65.26 -121.56
CA THR A 42 -14.11 -65.35 -121.55
C THR A 42 -14.75 -66.54 -120.79
N HIS A 43 -15.37 -66.20 -119.66
CA HIS A 43 -16.56 -66.83 -119.03
C HIS A 43 -16.62 -68.36 -118.86
N ASN A 44 -16.66 -68.81 -117.60
CA ASN A 44 -17.85 -69.55 -117.15
C ASN A 44 -18.07 -69.46 -115.62
N ASN A 45 -19.33 -69.61 -115.18
CA ASN A 45 -19.67 -69.72 -113.76
C ASN A 45 -19.37 -71.13 -113.26
N GLY A 46 -18.34 -71.26 -112.42
CA GLY A 46 -18.02 -72.51 -111.73
C GLY A 46 -17.24 -72.24 -110.44
N GLN A 47 -17.62 -72.89 -109.35
CA GLN A 47 -16.87 -72.85 -108.10
C GLN A 47 -15.58 -73.65 -108.26
N ILE A 48 -14.44 -72.97 -108.40
CA ILE A 48 -13.14 -73.63 -108.47
C ILE A 48 -12.71 -73.99 -107.04
N GLN A 49 -13.00 -75.24 -106.66
CA GLN A 49 -12.43 -75.88 -105.47
C GLN A 49 -11.19 -76.70 -105.87
N GLY A 50 -10.07 -76.41 -105.24
CA GLY A 50 -8.78 -77.07 -105.48
C GLY A 50 -7.62 -76.18 -105.07
N ASN A 51 -6.61 -76.75 -104.42
CA ASN A 51 -5.42 -76.00 -103.98
C ASN A 51 -4.51 -75.71 -105.18
N TRP A 52 -4.13 -74.44 -105.36
CA TRP A 52 -3.27 -74.02 -106.46
C TRP A 52 -1.80 -74.15 -106.06
N TYR A 53 -1.22 -75.33 -106.33
CA TYR A 53 0.22 -75.60 -106.18
C TYR A 53 0.99 -75.06 -107.40
N ASN A 54 1.58 -73.87 -107.28
CA ASN A 54 2.24 -73.20 -108.42
C ASN A 54 3.70 -73.63 -108.62
N TYR A 55 3.90 -74.70 -109.38
CA TYR A 55 5.24 -75.14 -109.82
C TYR A 55 5.71 -74.42 -111.09
N GLY A 56 6.19 -73.18 -110.92
CA GLY A 56 7.25 -72.64 -111.78
C GLY A 56 6.85 -71.88 -113.05
N VAL A 57 5.93 -70.92 -112.98
CA VAL A 57 5.85 -69.82 -113.97
C VAL A 57 5.72 -68.47 -113.25
N TYR A 58 6.35 -67.42 -113.80
CA TYR A 58 6.15 -66.02 -113.39
C TYR A 58 4.71 -65.58 -113.69
N ILE A 59 3.79 -65.75 -112.73
CA ILE A 59 2.41 -65.24 -112.86
C ILE A 59 2.40 -63.74 -112.54
N VAL A 60 2.06 -62.93 -113.54
CA VAL A 60 1.78 -61.49 -113.39
C VAL A 60 0.26 -61.28 -113.44
N ALA A 61 -0.32 -61.05 -112.26
CA ALA A 61 -1.73 -60.78 -111.97
C ALA A 61 -2.77 -61.89 -112.23
N ILE A 62 -3.65 -62.10 -111.24
CA ILE A 62 -4.94 -62.79 -111.44
C ILE A 62 -5.97 -61.69 -111.77
N HIS A 63 -6.26 -61.50 -113.05
CA HIS A 63 -7.11 -60.42 -113.55
C HIS A 63 -8.52 -60.93 -113.92
N ASN A 64 -9.44 -60.94 -112.95
CA ASN A 64 -10.84 -61.33 -113.20
C ASN A 64 -11.70 -60.10 -113.54
N GLY A 65 -11.52 -59.58 -114.77
CA GLY A 65 -12.20 -58.38 -115.27
C GLY A 65 -13.64 -58.63 -115.69
N GLY A 66 -14.58 -58.71 -114.75
CA GLY A 66 -16.01 -58.88 -115.04
C GLY A 66 -16.91 -58.54 -113.85
N SER A 67 -18.07 -57.93 -114.12
CA SER A 67 -18.96 -57.31 -113.11
C SER A 67 -19.76 -58.29 -112.25
N ASN A 68 -19.48 -59.60 -112.32
CA ASN A 68 -20.10 -60.64 -111.49
C ASN A 68 -18.99 -61.50 -110.88
N ALA A 69 -18.94 -61.60 -109.55
CA ALA A 69 -17.81 -62.18 -108.84
C ALA A 69 -17.81 -63.72 -108.89
N ALA A 70 -16.78 -64.31 -109.50
CA ALA A 70 -16.45 -65.72 -109.35
C ALA A 70 -15.59 -65.93 -108.09
N THR A 71 -16.02 -66.81 -107.19
CA THR A 71 -15.35 -67.07 -105.90
C THR A 71 -14.25 -68.12 -106.02
N ILE A 72 -13.05 -67.81 -105.53
CA ILE A 72 -11.93 -68.77 -105.44
C ILE A 72 -12.00 -69.47 -104.07
N MET A 73 -12.09 -70.81 -104.08
CA MET A 73 -12.38 -71.66 -102.91
C MET A 73 -11.24 -72.66 -102.59
N GLY A 74 -9.98 -72.26 -102.77
CA GLY A 74 -8.81 -73.06 -102.43
C GLY A 74 -7.64 -72.18 -101.98
N ASP A 75 -6.72 -72.76 -101.20
CA ASP A 75 -5.55 -72.02 -100.73
C ASP A 75 -4.55 -71.79 -101.87
N ILE A 76 -4.00 -70.57 -101.92
CA ILE A 76 -2.85 -70.23 -102.77
C ILE A 76 -1.60 -70.68 -102.01
N ILE A 77 -1.04 -71.82 -102.41
CA ILE A 77 0.16 -72.40 -101.79
C ILE A 77 1.37 -71.98 -102.62
N ASN A 78 2.22 -71.14 -102.02
CA ASN A 78 3.47 -70.70 -102.66
C ASN A 78 4.66 -71.57 -102.24
N SER A 79 5.61 -71.73 -103.16
CA SER A 79 6.86 -72.49 -102.98
C SER A 79 8.04 -71.89 -103.76
N ASN A 80 7.90 -70.67 -104.32
CA ASN A 80 8.94 -70.01 -105.13
C ASN A 80 8.82 -68.48 -105.06
N TYR A 81 9.72 -67.77 -105.75
CA TYR A 81 9.72 -66.30 -105.79
C TYR A 81 8.53 -65.75 -106.60
N ILE A 82 7.80 -64.77 -106.05
CA ILE A 82 6.69 -64.05 -106.72
C ILE A 82 6.96 -62.54 -106.62
N GLY A 83 7.12 -61.86 -107.75
CA GLY A 83 7.44 -60.42 -107.78
C GLY A 83 6.30 -59.51 -107.29
N THR A 84 5.11 -59.61 -107.88
CA THR A 84 3.93 -58.83 -107.43
C THR A 84 2.65 -59.63 -107.63
N LEU A 85 1.94 -59.90 -106.53
CA LEU A 85 0.68 -60.64 -106.54
C LEU A 85 -0.48 -59.67 -106.42
N TYR A 86 -1.08 -59.32 -107.56
CA TYR A 86 -2.37 -58.62 -107.63
C TYR A 86 -3.52 -59.62 -107.53
N LEU A 87 -4.40 -59.42 -106.56
CA LEU A 87 -5.59 -60.23 -106.32
C LEU A 87 -6.84 -59.39 -106.61
N ASN A 88 -7.55 -59.72 -107.70
CA ASN A 88 -8.80 -59.09 -108.12
C ASN A 88 -9.92 -60.15 -108.18
N GLY A 89 -10.73 -60.25 -107.13
CA GLY A 89 -11.86 -61.19 -107.00
C GLY A 89 -12.07 -61.66 -105.55
N ASN A 90 -13.26 -62.13 -105.19
CA ASN A 90 -13.49 -62.64 -103.82
C ASN A 90 -12.76 -63.98 -103.61
N ILE A 91 -11.78 -63.99 -102.71
CA ILE A 91 -10.96 -65.15 -102.39
C ILE A 91 -11.31 -65.64 -100.99
N THR A 92 -11.99 -66.78 -100.93
CA THR A 92 -12.39 -67.44 -99.68
C THR A 92 -11.35 -68.43 -99.15
N GLY A 93 -10.33 -68.75 -99.94
CA GLY A 93 -9.13 -69.46 -99.48
C GLY A 93 -8.08 -68.52 -98.86
N GLY A 94 -7.06 -69.10 -98.23
CA GLY A 94 -5.92 -68.37 -97.68
C GLY A 94 -4.72 -68.29 -98.64
N ILE A 95 -3.76 -67.41 -98.34
CA ILE A 95 -2.41 -67.45 -98.90
C ILE A 95 -1.52 -68.17 -97.89
N LYS A 96 -0.94 -69.31 -98.26
CA LYS A 96 0.00 -70.08 -97.42
C LYS A 96 1.37 -70.14 -98.07
N ASN A 97 2.34 -69.47 -97.47
CA ASN A 97 3.74 -69.57 -97.89
C ASN A 97 4.37 -70.74 -97.12
N VAL A 98 4.64 -71.86 -97.80
CA VAL A 98 4.98 -73.14 -97.15
C VAL A 98 6.48 -73.30 -96.99
N ALA A 99 6.91 -73.61 -95.76
CA ALA A 99 8.32 -73.68 -95.38
C ALA A 99 9.09 -74.80 -96.12
N GLY A 100 10.37 -74.53 -96.41
CA GLY A 100 11.32 -75.52 -96.97
C GLY A 100 12.05 -75.08 -98.24
N THR A 101 11.71 -73.92 -98.81
CA THR A 101 12.39 -73.33 -99.96
C THR A 101 12.51 -71.81 -99.78
N SER A 102 13.61 -71.21 -100.24
CA SER A 102 13.89 -69.76 -100.12
C SER A 102 13.00 -68.93 -101.05
N SER A 103 11.71 -68.89 -100.73
CA SER A 103 10.66 -68.20 -101.47
C SER A 103 10.41 -66.82 -100.86
N THR A 104 10.23 -65.82 -101.72
CA THR A 104 9.92 -64.45 -101.33
C THR A 104 8.74 -63.95 -102.13
N ILE A 105 7.78 -63.32 -101.45
CA ILE A 105 6.75 -62.53 -102.09
C ILE A 105 7.24 -61.09 -102.06
N GLY A 106 7.27 -60.40 -103.21
CA GLY A 106 7.56 -58.97 -103.24
C GLY A 106 6.36 -58.20 -102.68
N ASP A 107 5.52 -57.71 -103.58
CA ASP A 107 4.37 -56.87 -103.23
C ASP A 107 3.04 -57.64 -103.40
N LEU A 108 2.26 -57.74 -102.32
CA LEU A 108 0.92 -58.33 -102.30
C LEU A 108 -0.13 -57.21 -102.28
N ASN A 109 -0.82 -57.02 -103.40
CA ASN A 109 -1.78 -55.94 -103.59
C ASN A 109 -3.22 -56.50 -103.62
N ASN A 110 -3.98 -56.23 -102.56
CA ASN A 110 -5.33 -56.77 -102.36
C ASN A 110 -6.41 -55.71 -102.61
N SER A 111 -7.30 -55.96 -103.59
CA SER A 111 -8.41 -55.06 -103.95
C SER A 111 -9.80 -55.58 -103.57
N THR A 112 -9.88 -56.80 -103.03
CA THR A 112 -11.14 -57.54 -102.75
C THR A 112 -11.07 -58.29 -101.41
N GLN A 113 -12.06 -59.12 -101.07
CA GLN A 113 -12.03 -59.85 -99.79
C GLN A 113 -11.06 -61.05 -99.85
N LEU A 114 -10.25 -61.19 -98.80
CA LEU A 114 -9.26 -62.26 -98.60
C LEU A 114 -9.40 -62.88 -97.19
N ALA A 115 -9.46 -64.22 -97.10
CA ALA A 115 -9.72 -64.91 -95.84
C ALA A 115 -8.51 -64.96 -94.88
N SER A 116 -7.34 -65.38 -95.35
CA SER A 116 -6.12 -65.43 -94.53
C SER A 116 -4.83 -65.19 -95.30
N ILE A 117 -3.80 -64.75 -94.58
CA ILE A 117 -2.40 -64.74 -95.01
C ILE A 117 -1.60 -65.45 -93.91
N GLU A 118 -0.98 -66.58 -94.23
CA GLU A 118 -0.07 -67.33 -93.36
C GLU A 118 1.35 -67.22 -93.93
N ASN A 119 2.15 -66.31 -93.36
CA ASN A 119 3.50 -66.05 -93.80
C ASN A 119 4.54 -66.79 -92.95
N SER A 120 5.21 -67.76 -93.59
CA SER A 120 6.33 -68.51 -93.01
C SER A 120 7.70 -68.15 -93.59
N GLU A 121 7.81 -67.16 -94.50
CA GLU A 121 9.06 -66.69 -95.11
C GLU A 121 9.06 -65.14 -95.31
N GLN A 122 9.66 -64.58 -96.37
CA GLN A 122 9.71 -63.12 -96.57
C GLN A 122 8.59 -62.58 -97.46
N ILE A 123 7.94 -61.51 -97.00
CA ILE A 123 7.10 -60.61 -97.79
C ILE A 123 7.72 -59.19 -97.74
N ASN A 124 7.88 -58.51 -98.87
CA ASN A 124 8.36 -57.11 -98.86
C ASN A 124 7.22 -56.15 -98.49
N LYS A 125 6.10 -56.20 -99.21
CA LYS A 125 4.94 -55.33 -98.95
C LYS A 125 3.62 -56.07 -99.01
N ILE A 126 2.68 -55.71 -98.14
CA ILE A 126 1.25 -55.99 -98.27
C ILE A 126 0.54 -54.63 -98.37
N LEU A 127 -0.16 -54.38 -99.47
CA LEU A 127 -0.97 -53.18 -99.69
C LEU A 127 -2.44 -53.59 -99.71
N ASN A 128 -3.15 -53.35 -98.62
CA ASN A 128 -4.56 -53.70 -98.51
C ASN A 128 -5.44 -52.50 -98.86
N SER A 129 -6.29 -52.67 -99.89
CA SER A 129 -7.31 -51.71 -100.32
C SER A 129 -8.75 -52.21 -100.07
N ALA A 130 -8.92 -53.31 -99.34
CA ALA A 130 -10.20 -53.99 -99.11
C ALA A 130 -10.21 -54.74 -97.75
N THR A 131 -10.82 -55.92 -97.65
CA THR A 131 -10.95 -56.68 -96.38
C THR A 131 -10.03 -57.90 -96.34
N ILE A 132 -9.13 -57.96 -95.35
CA ILE A 132 -8.36 -59.17 -94.99
C ILE A 132 -8.86 -59.66 -93.63
N THR A 133 -9.42 -60.87 -93.56
CA THR A 133 -9.94 -61.41 -92.30
C THR A 133 -8.83 -61.82 -91.33
N SER A 134 -7.70 -62.36 -91.81
CA SER A 134 -6.56 -62.68 -90.94
C SER A 134 -5.19 -62.57 -91.61
N ILE A 135 -4.20 -62.17 -90.82
CA ILE A 135 -2.77 -62.23 -91.13
C ILE A 135 -2.09 -62.96 -89.97
N SER A 136 -1.26 -63.95 -90.26
CA SER A 136 -0.48 -64.73 -89.31
C SER A 136 0.97 -64.76 -89.81
N ASN A 137 1.88 -64.15 -89.07
CA ASN A 137 3.25 -63.92 -89.51
C ASN A 137 4.28 -64.56 -88.57
N SER A 138 5.14 -65.42 -89.10
CA SER A 138 6.20 -66.10 -88.34
C SER A 138 7.61 -65.80 -88.88
N LYS A 139 7.72 -64.87 -89.84
CA LYS A 139 8.96 -64.38 -90.45
C LYS A 139 8.81 -62.88 -90.85
N ASN A 140 9.41 -62.40 -91.93
CA ASN A 140 9.50 -60.96 -92.21
C ASN A 140 8.37 -60.46 -93.13
N ILE A 141 7.62 -59.44 -92.72
CA ILE A 141 6.73 -58.62 -93.57
C ILE A 141 7.22 -57.17 -93.47
N ALA A 142 8.08 -56.72 -94.39
CA ALA A 142 8.78 -55.46 -94.19
C ALA A 142 7.84 -54.23 -94.07
N LEU A 143 6.71 -54.24 -94.78
CA LEU A 143 5.59 -53.30 -94.56
C LEU A 143 4.21 -53.92 -94.89
N LEU A 144 3.29 -53.90 -93.92
CA LEU A 144 1.84 -53.95 -94.15
C LEU A 144 1.29 -52.52 -94.17
N GLU A 145 0.59 -52.14 -95.25
CA GLU A 145 -0.05 -50.85 -95.41
C GLU A 145 -1.56 -51.03 -95.68
N ASN A 146 -2.39 -50.68 -94.70
CA ASN A 146 -3.84 -50.68 -94.80
C ASN A 146 -4.34 -49.29 -95.21
N GLN A 147 -4.97 -49.21 -96.38
CA GLN A 147 -5.41 -47.95 -97.00
C GLN A 147 -6.71 -47.41 -96.39
N ALA A 148 -7.10 -46.20 -96.81
CA ALA A 148 -8.42 -45.64 -96.47
C ALA A 148 -9.56 -46.60 -96.86
N SER A 149 -10.62 -46.65 -96.05
CA SER A 149 -11.78 -47.56 -96.20
C SER A 149 -11.45 -49.07 -96.20
N SER A 150 -10.21 -49.46 -95.92
CA SER A 150 -9.75 -50.85 -95.92
C SER A 150 -9.81 -51.45 -94.52
N LYS A 151 -10.06 -52.76 -94.42
CA LYS A 151 -10.18 -53.50 -93.15
C LYS A 151 -9.15 -54.63 -93.05
N VAL A 152 -8.43 -54.73 -91.94
CA VAL A 152 -7.77 -55.98 -91.53
C VAL A 152 -8.37 -56.45 -90.22
N GLU A 153 -8.98 -57.63 -90.15
CA GLU A 153 -9.72 -58.02 -88.95
C GLU A 153 -8.79 -58.54 -87.84
N THR A 154 -7.85 -59.43 -88.14
CA THR A 154 -6.86 -59.89 -87.16
C THR A 154 -5.45 -59.92 -87.73
N ILE A 155 -4.49 -59.35 -87.01
CA ILE A 155 -3.05 -59.53 -87.27
C ILE A 155 -2.46 -60.32 -86.10
N ASN A 156 -1.83 -61.45 -86.36
CA ASN A 156 -1.11 -62.30 -85.41
C ASN A 156 0.37 -62.33 -85.80
N ASN A 157 1.23 -61.59 -85.11
CA ASN A 157 2.67 -61.63 -85.32
C ASN A 157 3.28 -62.60 -84.29
N ASN A 158 3.70 -63.77 -84.75
CA ASN A 158 4.12 -64.92 -83.94
C ASN A 158 5.63 -64.89 -83.63
N ALA A 159 6.14 -65.89 -82.93
CA ALA A 159 7.57 -66.03 -82.65
C ALA A 159 8.41 -66.01 -83.94
N ASN A 160 9.46 -65.20 -83.97
CA ASN A 160 10.30 -64.87 -85.15
C ASN A 160 9.58 -64.03 -86.24
N GLY A 161 8.30 -63.69 -86.05
CA GLY A 161 7.59 -62.73 -86.87
C GLY A 161 8.18 -61.33 -86.68
N ASN A 162 8.66 -60.73 -87.76
CA ASN A 162 9.08 -59.34 -87.81
C ASN A 162 8.17 -58.60 -88.80
N MET A 163 7.59 -57.46 -88.42
CA MET A 163 6.89 -56.61 -89.40
C MET A 163 6.89 -55.11 -89.10
N SER A 164 6.54 -54.32 -90.11
CA SER A 164 6.08 -52.94 -89.94
C SER A 164 4.62 -52.82 -90.37
N ILE A 165 3.84 -51.97 -89.71
CA ILE A 165 2.41 -51.76 -89.97
C ILE A 165 2.14 -50.27 -90.13
N THR A 166 1.40 -49.89 -91.17
CA THR A 166 0.84 -48.55 -91.37
C THR A 166 -0.66 -48.68 -91.62
N ASN A 167 -1.48 -48.12 -90.73
CA ASN A 167 -2.92 -47.97 -90.93
C ASN A 167 -3.20 -46.50 -91.31
N GLN A 168 -3.57 -46.25 -92.56
CA GLN A 168 -3.86 -44.90 -93.05
C GLN A 168 -5.15 -44.32 -92.45
N PHE A 169 -5.36 -43.00 -92.60
CA PHE A 169 -6.60 -42.36 -92.17
C PHE A 169 -7.81 -42.96 -92.91
N GLY A 170 -8.85 -43.31 -92.16
CA GLY A 170 -10.02 -44.04 -92.66
C GLY A 170 -9.82 -45.54 -92.85
N GLY A 171 -8.60 -46.07 -92.63
CA GLY A 171 -8.35 -47.51 -92.53
C GLY A 171 -8.76 -48.06 -91.16
N THR A 172 -9.29 -49.28 -91.14
CA THR A 172 -9.68 -49.99 -89.92
C THR A 172 -8.84 -51.25 -89.72
N ILE A 173 -8.33 -51.46 -88.51
CA ILE A 173 -7.84 -52.78 -88.08
C ILE A 173 -8.72 -53.21 -86.90
N THR A 174 -9.27 -54.43 -86.88
CA THR A 174 -10.06 -54.85 -85.71
C THR A 174 -9.14 -55.23 -84.56
N SER A 175 -8.16 -56.13 -84.75
CA SER A 175 -7.26 -56.61 -83.69
C SER A 175 -5.81 -56.78 -84.17
N ILE A 176 -4.84 -56.51 -83.27
CA ILE A 176 -3.42 -56.82 -83.47
C ILE A 176 -2.91 -57.58 -82.24
N ASN A 177 -2.35 -58.76 -82.46
CA ASN A 177 -1.74 -59.62 -81.45
C ASN A 177 -0.27 -59.82 -81.82
N ASN A 178 0.64 -59.13 -81.15
CA ASN A 178 2.07 -59.40 -81.23
C ASN A 178 2.42 -60.42 -80.14
N ASN A 179 2.49 -61.69 -80.51
CA ASN A 179 2.69 -62.82 -79.60
C ASN A 179 4.15 -62.91 -79.14
N THR A 180 4.41 -63.75 -78.14
CA THR A 180 5.74 -63.91 -77.53
C THR A 180 6.80 -64.25 -78.58
N GLY A 181 7.89 -63.46 -78.61
CA GLY A 181 8.96 -63.59 -79.61
C GLY A 181 8.67 -62.96 -80.97
N GLY A 182 7.52 -62.29 -81.15
CA GLY A 182 7.23 -61.42 -82.29
C GLY A 182 7.81 -60.01 -82.10
N THR A 183 8.26 -59.39 -83.19
CA THR A 183 8.76 -58.02 -83.25
C THR A 183 7.94 -57.19 -84.23
N ILE A 184 7.53 -55.99 -83.84
CA ILE A 184 7.01 -54.97 -84.75
C ILE A 184 7.96 -53.78 -84.72
N ASN A 185 8.68 -53.50 -85.82
CA ASN A 185 9.65 -52.40 -85.87
C ASN A 185 8.94 -51.05 -85.75
N THR A 186 7.85 -50.89 -86.49
CA THR A 186 7.06 -49.66 -86.53
C THR A 186 5.58 -49.99 -86.71
N LEU A 187 4.74 -49.54 -85.79
CA LEU A 187 3.28 -49.51 -85.93
C LEU A 187 2.83 -48.05 -85.99
N THR A 188 2.48 -47.57 -87.19
CA THR A 188 1.94 -46.23 -87.41
C THR A 188 0.43 -46.31 -87.62
N ASN A 189 -0.36 -45.67 -86.76
CA ASN A 189 -1.81 -45.60 -86.89
C ASN A 189 -2.26 -44.16 -87.14
N SER A 190 -3.03 -43.93 -88.20
CA SER A 190 -3.77 -42.69 -88.46
C SER A 190 -5.28 -42.93 -88.64
N GLY A 191 -5.71 -44.18 -88.54
CA GLY A 191 -7.10 -44.64 -88.64
C GLY A 191 -7.60 -45.28 -87.34
N THR A 192 -8.53 -46.22 -87.44
CA THR A 192 -9.13 -46.87 -86.26
C THR A 192 -8.54 -48.26 -86.03
N ILE A 193 -8.07 -48.54 -84.83
CA ILE A 193 -7.81 -49.89 -84.32
C ILE A 193 -8.86 -50.17 -83.23
N THR A 194 -9.79 -51.09 -83.51
CA THR A 194 -11.08 -51.14 -82.78
C THR A 194 -10.97 -51.89 -81.45
N ASN A 195 -10.31 -53.04 -81.44
CA ASN A 195 -9.99 -53.79 -80.23
C ASN A 195 -8.61 -53.38 -79.69
N THR A 196 -8.38 -53.73 -78.42
CA THR A 196 -7.08 -53.60 -77.76
C THR A 196 -5.99 -54.39 -78.48
N ILE A 197 -4.88 -53.73 -78.81
CA ILE A 197 -3.65 -54.34 -79.30
C ILE A 197 -3.03 -55.16 -78.17
N GLN A 198 -2.86 -56.46 -78.35
CA GLN A 198 -2.20 -57.36 -77.39
C GLN A 198 -0.71 -57.44 -77.72
N ASN A 199 0.18 -56.93 -76.87
CA ASN A 199 1.64 -57.00 -77.08
C ASN A 199 2.36 -57.89 -76.04
N GLN A 200 2.54 -59.16 -76.37
CA GLN A 200 3.38 -60.12 -75.66
C GLN A 200 4.82 -60.19 -76.24
N GLY A 201 5.05 -59.56 -77.40
CA GLY A 201 6.35 -59.42 -78.05
C GLY A 201 6.99 -58.04 -77.84
N THR A 202 7.84 -57.64 -78.78
CA THR A 202 8.50 -56.33 -78.79
C THR A 202 7.87 -55.41 -79.86
N ILE A 203 7.58 -54.16 -79.52
CA ILE A 203 7.31 -53.09 -80.50
C ILE A 203 8.38 -52.01 -80.35
N THR A 204 9.20 -51.78 -81.38
CA THR A 204 10.28 -50.79 -81.28
C THR A 204 9.74 -49.37 -81.34
N THR A 205 8.89 -49.04 -82.31
CA THR A 205 8.17 -47.76 -82.34
C THR A 205 6.68 -47.98 -82.60
N LEU A 206 5.83 -47.39 -81.76
CA LEU A 206 4.40 -47.24 -81.98
C LEU A 206 4.11 -45.74 -82.09
N SER A 207 3.39 -45.32 -83.13
CA SER A 207 2.99 -43.93 -83.34
C SER A 207 1.50 -43.85 -83.72
N ASN A 208 0.66 -43.43 -82.77
CA ASN A 208 -0.72 -43.07 -83.02
C ASN A 208 -0.77 -41.59 -83.45
N ASN A 209 -0.75 -41.36 -84.76
CA ASN A 209 -0.75 -40.04 -85.38
C ASN A 209 -2.12 -39.37 -85.26
N THR A 210 -2.17 -38.06 -85.58
CA THR A 210 -3.41 -37.26 -85.62
C THR A 210 -4.56 -37.99 -86.32
N ARG A 211 -5.76 -37.96 -85.72
CA ARG A 211 -6.99 -38.67 -86.13
C ARG A 211 -6.99 -40.19 -85.91
N GLY A 212 -5.89 -40.77 -85.44
CA GLY A 212 -5.83 -42.17 -85.01
C GLY A 212 -6.64 -42.44 -83.73
N SER A 213 -7.31 -43.59 -83.67
CA SER A 213 -8.02 -44.07 -82.49
C SER A 213 -7.63 -45.52 -82.22
N MET A 214 -7.23 -45.86 -80.99
CA MET A 214 -6.76 -47.21 -80.63
C MET A 214 -6.72 -47.48 -79.12
N SER A 215 -6.52 -48.74 -78.74
CA SER A 215 -6.32 -49.25 -77.37
C SER A 215 -5.11 -50.21 -77.34
N ILE A 216 -4.36 -50.29 -76.25
CA ILE A 216 -3.21 -51.18 -76.06
C ILE A 216 -3.27 -51.91 -74.72
N LYS A 217 -2.90 -53.19 -74.72
CA LYS A 217 -2.49 -53.98 -73.55
C LYS A 217 -1.08 -54.53 -73.82
N ASN A 218 -0.09 -54.00 -73.11
CA ASN A 218 1.30 -54.38 -73.21
C ASN A 218 1.67 -55.36 -72.09
N SER A 219 2.08 -56.57 -72.46
CA SER A 219 2.54 -57.64 -71.56
C SER A 219 4.06 -57.85 -71.64
N ASN A 220 4.77 -57.08 -72.50
CA ASN A 220 6.20 -57.16 -72.71
C ASN A 220 6.77 -55.77 -73.08
N THR A 221 7.42 -55.56 -74.23
CA THR A 221 8.28 -54.39 -74.44
C THR A 221 7.76 -53.46 -75.53
N ILE A 222 7.64 -52.17 -75.23
CA ILE A 222 7.48 -51.09 -76.23
C ILE A 222 8.64 -50.09 -76.05
N THR A 223 9.54 -49.95 -77.02
CA THR A 223 10.71 -49.06 -76.84
C THR A 223 10.30 -47.58 -76.93
N THR A 224 9.48 -47.20 -77.90
CA THR A 224 8.90 -45.85 -77.99
C THR A 224 7.43 -45.92 -78.37
N LEU A 225 6.58 -45.19 -77.63
CA LEU A 225 5.17 -45.00 -77.92
C LEU A 225 4.87 -43.51 -78.01
N ASN A 226 4.53 -43.04 -79.20
CA ASN A 226 4.08 -41.67 -79.46
C ASN A 226 2.56 -41.65 -79.68
N ASN A 227 1.85 -40.78 -78.96
CA ASN A 227 0.41 -40.57 -79.14
C ASN A 227 0.12 -39.09 -79.43
N ALA A 228 -0.46 -38.80 -80.58
CA ALA A 228 -0.91 -37.47 -81.02
C ALA A 228 -2.41 -37.46 -81.39
N ALA A 229 -3.16 -38.47 -80.93
CA ALA A 229 -4.60 -38.60 -81.09
C ALA A 229 -5.20 -39.43 -79.94
N THR A 230 -6.24 -40.25 -80.19
CA THR A 230 -6.97 -40.95 -79.13
C THR A 230 -6.38 -42.33 -78.84
N LEU A 231 -5.87 -42.51 -77.61
CA LEU A 231 -5.44 -43.79 -77.06
C LEU A 231 -6.34 -44.13 -75.87
N SER A 232 -7.51 -44.72 -76.15
CA SER A 232 -8.63 -44.82 -75.19
C SER A 232 -8.27 -45.56 -73.91
N LYS A 233 -7.43 -46.59 -74.02
CA LYS A 233 -6.71 -47.24 -72.91
C LYS A 233 -5.30 -47.65 -73.34
N LEU A 234 -4.32 -47.43 -72.47
CA LEU A 234 -3.04 -48.12 -72.44
C LEU A 234 -2.93 -48.84 -71.10
N GLU A 235 -2.99 -50.16 -71.12
CA GLU A 235 -2.65 -51.01 -69.98
C GLU A 235 -1.23 -51.56 -70.17
N ASN A 236 -0.33 -51.27 -69.23
CA ASN A 236 1.02 -51.82 -69.21
C ASN A 236 1.08 -52.82 -68.03
N GLU A 237 1.11 -54.12 -68.31
CA GLU A 237 0.96 -55.18 -67.32
C GLU A 237 2.21 -55.38 -66.43
N SER A 238 2.07 -56.19 -65.39
CA SER A 238 3.20 -56.58 -64.53
C SER A 238 4.32 -57.23 -65.34
N GLY A 239 5.55 -56.77 -65.14
CA GLY A 239 6.73 -57.18 -65.90
C GLY A 239 6.90 -56.52 -67.28
N ALA A 240 5.89 -55.80 -67.78
CA ALA A 240 5.97 -55.09 -69.06
C ALA A 240 6.78 -53.78 -68.95
N ILE A 241 7.42 -53.38 -70.04
CA ILE A 241 8.37 -52.24 -70.10
C ILE A 241 7.97 -51.28 -71.23
N ILE A 242 7.91 -49.98 -70.92
CA ILE A 242 7.88 -48.91 -71.91
C ILE A 242 9.04 -47.95 -71.65
N ASN A 243 10.02 -47.87 -72.56
CA ASN A 243 11.19 -46.99 -72.31
C ASN A 243 10.82 -45.51 -72.49
N THR A 244 10.05 -45.17 -73.51
CA THR A 244 9.61 -43.79 -73.78
C THR A 244 8.14 -43.76 -74.17
N LEU A 245 7.33 -43.04 -73.39
CA LEU A 245 5.91 -42.81 -73.61
C LEU A 245 5.66 -41.30 -73.78
N ASN A 246 5.32 -40.88 -74.98
CA ASN A 246 5.11 -39.47 -75.34
C ASN A 246 3.63 -39.25 -75.70
N ASN A 247 2.87 -38.59 -74.83
CA ASN A 247 1.55 -38.05 -75.18
C ASN A 247 1.74 -36.65 -75.79
N ASN A 248 2.04 -36.61 -77.09
CA ASN A 248 2.31 -35.41 -77.88
C ASN A 248 1.06 -34.52 -77.98
N THR A 249 1.25 -33.27 -78.42
CA THR A 249 0.17 -32.29 -78.66
C THR A 249 -0.96 -32.88 -79.52
N GLY A 250 -2.21 -32.74 -79.05
CA GLY A 250 -3.38 -33.37 -79.66
C GLY A 250 -3.67 -34.81 -79.16
N GLY A 251 -2.75 -35.41 -78.42
CA GLY A 251 -2.92 -36.69 -77.75
C GLY A 251 -3.95 -36.62 -76.61
N THR A 252 -4.80 -37.64 -76.53
CA THR A 252 -5.65 -37.94 -75.38
C THR A 252 -5.46 -39.40 -74.98
N MET A 253 -5.25 -39.70 -73.70
CA MET A 253 -5.08 -41.08 -73.26
C MET A 253 -5.53 -41.38 -71.83
N THR A 254 -5.78 -42.67 -71.57
CA THR A 254 -5.92 -43.28 -70.23
C THR A 254 -4.78 -44.26 -70.02
N LEU A 255 -4.06 -44.19 -68.89
CA LEU A 255 -2.93 -45.08 -68.57
C LEU A 255 -3.20 -45.88 -67.28
N GLU A 256 -3.02 -47.20 -67.37
CA GLU A 256 -3.00 -48.13 -66.24
C GLU A 256 -1.64 -48.85 -66.25
N ASN A 257 -0.71 -48.45 -65.37
CA ASN A 257 0.67 -48.92 -65.36
C ASN A 257 0.96 -49.87 -64.19
N LYS A 258 0.87 -51.17 -64.44
CA LYS A 258 1.33 -52.27 -63.57
C LYS A 258 2.77 -52.68 -63.86
N GLY A 259 3.37 -52.18 -64.94
CA GLY A 259 4.74 -52.42 -65.37
C GLY A 259 5.69 -51.24 -65.10
N SER A 260 6.78 -51.18 -65.87
CA SER A 260 7.76 -50.09 -65.81
C SER A 260 7.59 -49.12 -66.99
N VAL A 261 7.61 -47.81 -66.71
CA VAL A 261 7.74 -46.74 -67.71
C VAL A 261 8.96 -45.88 -67.38
N ALA A 262 10.01 -45.92 -68.18
CA ALA A 262 11.24 -45.18 -67.84
C ALA A 262 11.11 -43.66 -68.04
N THR A 263 10.40 -43.20 -69.08
CA THR A 263 10.06 -41.78 -69.23
C THR A 263 8.67 -41.61 -69.83
N LEU A 264 7.82 -40.86 -69.13
CA LEU A 264 6.51 -40.40 -69.57
C LEU A 264 6.52 -38.89 -69.75
N THR A 265 6.39 -38.42 -70.98
CA THR A 265 6.27 -37.00 -71.33
C THR A 265 4.87 -36.67 -71.81
N ASN A 266 4.15 -35.81 -71.09
CA ASN A 266 2.83 -35.31 -71.48
C ASN A 266 2.95 -33.89 -72.04
N GLN A 267 2.42 -33.67 -73.25
CA GLN A 267 2.32 -32.41 -74.00
C GLN A 267 0.87 -32.11 -74.41
N SER A 268 -0.10 -32.82 -73.83
CA SER A 268 -1.53 -32.77 -74.15
C SER A 268 -2.33 -33.30 -72.95
N THR A 269 -3.40 -34.09 -73.15
CA THR A 269 -4.29 -34.55 -72.05
C THR A 269 -4.09 -36.03 -71.70
N ILE A 270 -3.89 -36.31 -70.42
CA ILE A 270 -4.08 -37.65 -69.83
C ILE A 270 -5.32 -37.60 -68.95
N SER A 271 -6.37 -38.34 -69.33
CA SER A 271 -7.68 -38.31 -68.65
C SER A 271 -7.67 -39.06 -67.32
N SER A 272 -6.85 -40.11 -67.21
CA SER A 272 -6.49 -40.74 -65.93
C SER A 272 -5.17 -41.50 -66.07
N LEU A 273 -4.35 -41.44 -65.02
CA LEU A 273 -3.09 -42.16 -64.88
C LEU A 273 -3.12 -42.91 -63.55
N SER A 274 -3.23 -44.24 -63.62
CA SER A 274 -3.15 -45.15 -62.48
C SER A 274 -1.80 -45.87 -62.50
N ASN A 275 -0.87 -45.47 -61.63
CA ASN A 275 0.39 -46.17 -61.42
C ASN A 275 0.25 -47.22 -60.29
N GLU A 276 0.62 -48.45 -60.62
CA GLU A 276 0.61 -49.65 -59.76
C GLU A 276 2.00 -50.31 -59.67
N SER A 277 2.98 -49.80 -60.43
CA SER A 277 4.39 -50.20 -60.33
C SER A 277 5.30 -48.99 -60.54
N THR A 278 6.13 -48.90 -61.59
CA THR A 278 7.22 -47.92 -61.65
C THR A 278 7.07 -46.93 -62.81
N ILE A 279 7.20 -45.64 -62.52
CA ILE A 279 7.48 -44.60 -63.53
C ILE A 279 8.74 -43.84 -63.11
N THR A 280 9.85 -43.95 -63.84
CA THR A 280 11.09 -43.29 -63.39
C THR A 280 10.98 -41.76 -63.52
N THR A 281 10.51 -41.26 -64.66
CA THR A 281 10.34 -39.81 -64.87
C THR A 281 8.98 -39.48 -65.45
N LEU A 282 8.17 -38.71 -64.71
CA LEU A 282 6.89 -38.15 -65.16
C LEU A 282 7.05 -36.65 -65.41
N ASN A 283 7.05 -36.25 -66.68
CA ASN A 283 7.15 -34.87 -67.13
C ASN A 283 5.81 -34.37 -67.68
N ASN A 284 5.07 -33.59 -66.88
CA ASN A 284 3.90 -32.85 -67.37
C ASN A 284 4.39 -31.48 -67.89
N THR A 285 4.38 -31.30 -69.21
CA THR A 285 4.98 -30.12 -69.87
C THR A 285 3.98 -28.97 -70.06
N ALA A 286 4.44 -27.82 -70.54
CA ALA A 286 3.63 -26.60 -70.58
C ALA A 286 2.32 -26.77 -71.37
N ASN A 287 1.21 -26.30 -70.80
CA ASN A 287 -0.17 -26.47 -71.28
C ASN A 287 -0.70 -27.93 -71.26
N ALA A 288 0.09 -28.91 -70.84
CA ALA A 288 -0.35 -30.29 -70.70
C ALA A 288 -1.21 -30.47 -69.44
N THR A 289 -2.22 -31.33 -69.53
CA THR A 289 -3.17 -31.61 -68.43
C THR A 289 -3.14 -33.09 -68.07
N ILE A 290 -3.05 -33.39 -66.78
CA ILE A 290 -3.41 -34.70 -66.22
C ILE A 290 -4.66 -34.49 -65.35
N THR A 291 -5.78 -35.12 -65.69
CA THR A 291 -7.03 -34.92 -64.93
C THR A 291 -6.98 -35.68 -63.60
N THR A 292 -6.61 -36.97 -63.63
CA THR A 292 -6.38 -37.78 -62.42
C THR A 292 -5.02 -38.44 -62.50
N LEU A 293 -4.24 -38.32 -61.42
CA LEU A 293 -2.99 -39.02 -61.19
C LEU A 293 -3.09 -39.80 -59.87
N GLU A 294 -3.06 -41.12 -59.94
CA GLU A 294 -3.01 -42.03 -58.79
C GLU A 294 -1.65 -42.75 -58.78
N ASN A 295 -0.89 -42.59 -57.70
CA ASN A 295 0.29 -43.41 -57.42
C ASN A 295 -0.09 -44.36 -56.27
N LYS A 296 -0.53 -45.58 -56.59
CA LYS A 296 -1.16 -46.51 -55.63
C LYS A 296 -0.14 -47.13 -54.66
N VAL A 297 -0.66 -47.81 -53.63
CA VAL A 297 0.15 -48.48 -52.59
C VAL A 297 1.19 -49.41 -53.24
N GLY A 298 2.46 -49.27 -52.83
CA GLY A 298 3.58 -50.08 -53.35
C GLY A 298 4.15 -49.62 -54.70
N SER A 299 3.50 -48.70 -55.42
CA SER A 299 4.01 -48.12 -56.66
C SER A 299 5.03 -47.00 -56.38
N THR A 300 5.87 -46.68 -57.37
CA THR A 300 6.94 -45.66 -57.28
C THR A 300 6.91 -44.72 -58.49
N ILE A 301 7.01 -43.41 -58.24
CA ILE A 301 7.41 -42.42 -59.25
C ILE A 301 8.76 -41.83 -58.80
N THR A 302 9.85 -42.01 -59.56
CA THR A 302 11.17 -41.54 -59.08
C THR A 302 11.29 -40.03 -59.15
N SER A 303 10.81 -39.38 -60.21
CA SER A 303 10.74 -37.91 -60.36
C SER A 303 9.43 -37.49 -61.02
N LEU A 304 8.78 -36.47 -60.45
CA LEU A 304 7.54 -35.87 -60.96
C LEU A 304 7.75 -34.36 -61.15
N ASN A 305 7.71 -33.93 -62.41
CA ASN A 305 7.93 -32.54 -62.82
C ASN A 305 6.66 -31.98 -63.46
N ASN A 306 5.93 -31.12 -62.72
CA ASN A 306 4.80 -30.37 -63.26
C ASN A 306 5.31 -29.00 -63.70
N ARG A 307 5.61 -28.85 -65.00
CA ARG A 307 6.34 -27.68 -65.53
C ARG A 307 5.44 -26.42 -65.59
N ALA A 308 6.05 -25.27 -65.89
CA ALA A 308 5.33 -24.02 -66.06
C ALA A 308 4.11 -24.19 -67.00
N ASP A 309 2.95 -23.70 -66.54
CA ASP A 309 1.66 -23.77 -67.22
C ASP A 309 1.12 -25.19 -67.52
N ALA A 310 1.72 -26.23 -66.94
CA ALA A 310 1.15 -27.57 -66.87
C ALA A 310 0.11 -27.66 -65.74
N THR A 311 -0.91 -28.51 -65.89
CA THR A 311 -1.98 -28.70 -64.90
C THR A 311 -2.11 -30.16 -64.48
N ILE A 312 -2.26 -30.41 -63.18
CA ILE A 312 -2.76 -31.68 -62.63
C ILE A 312 -4.02 -31.37 -61.81
N GLN A 313 -5.18 -31.92 -62.17
CA GLN A 313 -6.43 -31.56 -61.47
C GLN A 313 -6.53 -32.30 -60.13
N SER A 314 -6.45 -33.63 -60.17
CA SER A 314 -6.42 -34.48 -58.97
C SER A 314 -5.16 -35.32 -58.94
N PHE A 315 -4.44 -35.30 -57.82
CA PHE A 315 -3.26 -36.09 -57.58
C PHE A 315 -3.34 -36.77 -56.21
N SER A 316 -3.28 -38.10 -56.20
CA SER A 316 -3.40 -38.95 -55.03
C SER A 316 -2.17 -39.85 -54.92
N ASN A 317 -1.33 -39.62 -53.90
CA ASN A 317 -0.15 -40.44 -53.61
C ASN A 317 -0.42 -41.36 -52.41
N SER A 318 -0.45 -42.66 -52.67
CA SER A 318 -0.45 -43.74 -51.67
C SER A 318 0.79 -44.62 -51.78
N GLY A 319 1.65 -44.39 -52.78
CA GLY A 319 2.93 -45.05 -53.00
C GLY A 319 4.12 -44.14 -52.67
N THR A 320 5.25 -44.40 -53.32
CA THR A 320 6.53 -43.73 -53.04
C THR A 320 6.90 -42.72 -54.13
N ILE A 321 7.43 -41.57 -53.73
CA ILE A 321 8.12 -40.62 -54.61
C ILE A 321 9.49 -40.32 -54.02
N THR A 322 10.55 -40.82 -54.68
CA THR A 322 11.90 -40.96 -54.09
C THR A 322 12.84 -39.78 -54.32
N SER A 323 12.48 -38.83 -55.19
CA SER A 323 13.21 -37.58 -55.40
C SER A 323 12.30 -36.37 -55.13
N LEU A 324 12.89 -35.19 -55.05
CA LEU A 324 12.18 -33.91 -55.08
C LEU A 324 11.07 -33.87 -56.15
N MET A 325 9.89 -33.42 -55.73
CA MET A 325 8.78 -33.05 -56.59
C MET A 325 8.79 -31.55 -56.86
N ASP A 326 8.94 -31.17 -58.12
CA ASP A 326 8.94 -29.78 -58.58
C ASP A 326 7.60 -29.40 -59.25
N ASN A 327 6.84 -28.51 -58.59
CA ASN A 327 5.63 -27.92 -59.15
C ASN A 327 5.86 -26.47 -59.60
N LEU A 328 6.18 -26.28 -60.88
CA LEU A 328 6.18 -24.99 -61.57
C LEU A 328 4.82 -24.69 -62.23
N GLY A 329 3.90 -25.65 -62.24
CA GLY A 329 2.56 -25.55 -62.81
C GLY A 329 1.45 -25.36 -61.76
N THR A 330 0.25 -25.80 -62.11
CA THR A 330 -0.91 -25.78 -61.21
C THR A 330 -1.28 -27.20 -60.81
N ILE A 331 -1.52 -27.43 -59.51
CA ILE A 331 -2.16 -28.65 -59.01
C ILE A 331 -3.42 -28.25 -58.23
N ASN A 332 -4.62 -28.73 -58.60
CA ASN A 332 -5.83 -28.31 -57.88
C ASN A 332 -6.00 -29.06 -56.56
N THR A 333 -5.80 -30.38 -56.56
CA THR A 333 -5.81 -31.19 -55.33
C THR A 333 -4.61 -32.14 -55.33
N PHE A 334 -3.79 -32.06 -54.30
CA PHE A 334 -2.75 -33.04 -53.97
C PHE A 334 -3.04 -33.66 -52.60
N SER A 335 -3.27 -34.97 -52.56
CA SER A 335 -3.37 -35.76 -51.32
C SER A 335 -2.18 -36.72 -51.22
N ASN A 336 -1.32 -36.53 -50.24
CA ASN A 336 -0.36 -37.54 -49.80
C ASN A 336 -1.05 -38.37 -48.70
N ASN A 337 -1.62 -39.51 -49.08
CA ASN A 337 -2.45 -40.35 -48.22
C ASN A 337 -1.58 -41.07 -47.16
N SER A 338 -2.19 -41.74 -46.17
CA SER A 338 -1.48 -42.27 -45.00
C SER A 338 -0.34 -43.26 -45.29
N SER A 339 -0.37 -43.96 -46.43
CA SER A 339 0.72 -44.84 -46.91
C SER A 339 1.67 -44.17 -47.91
N GLY A 340 1.34 -42.95 -48.35
CA GLY A 340 2.11 -42.16 -49.29
C GLY A 340 3.41 -41.66 -48.67
N THR A 341 4.51 -41.81 -49.41
CA THR A 341 5.82 -41.27 -49.03
C THR A 341 6.34 -40.36 -50.13
N LEU A 342 6.96 -39.26 -49.72
CA LEU A 342 7.62 -38.29 -50.59
C LEU A 342 8.95 -37.87 -49.94
N ASP A 343 9.99 -37.70 -50.76
CA ASP A 343 11.24 -37.09 -50.33
C ASP A 343 11.02 -35.61 -49.95
N ALA A 344 10.82 -34.72 -50.93
CA ALA A 344 10.59 -33.30 -50.73
C ALA A 344 9.53 -32.75 -51.71
N LEU A 345 8.85 -31.66 -51.32
CA LEU A 345 7.99 -30.88 -52.21
C LEU A 345 8.51 -29.45 -52.38
N THR A 346 8.71 -29.01 -53.62
CA THR A 346 8.93 -27.60 -53.97
C THR A 346 7.78 -27.07 -54.83
N ASN A 347 7.00 -26.15 -54.26
CA ASN A 347 5.98 -25.40 -55.00
C ASN A 347 6.56 -24.06 -55.47
N SER A 348 6.48 -23.82 -56.79
CA SER A 348 6.97 -22.61 -57.46
C SER A 348 5.88 -21.84 -58.21
N LYS A 349 4.63 -22.32 -58.22
CA LYS A 349 3.50 -21.59 -58.81
C LYS A 349 2.19 -21.76 -58.03
N THR A 350 1.45 -22.87 -58.17
CA THR A 350 0.14 -23.00 -57.50
C THR A 350 -0.19 -24.43 -57.09
N ILE A 351 -0.57 -24.62 -55.83
CA ILE A 351 -1.33 -25.79 -55.36
C ILE A 351 -2.61 -25.27 -54.68
N THR A 352 -3.81 -25.63 -55.13
CA THR A 352 -5.03 -25.11 -54.49
C THR A 352 -5.28 -25.81 -53.15
N ASN A 353 -5.30 -27.14 -53.10
CA ASN A 353 -5.39 -27.89 -51.85
C ASN A 353 -4.29 -28.95 -51.75
N LEU A 354 -3.58 -28.96 -50.62
CA LEU A 354 -2.59 -29.96 -50.26
C LEU A 354 -2.95 -30.59 -48.90
N THR A 355 -3.27 -31.88 -48.88
CA THR A 355 -3.47 -32.65 -47.64
C THR A 355 -2.34 -33.64 -47.47
N ASN A 356 -1.65 -33.60 -46.34
CA ASN A 356 -0.62 -34.59 -45.97
C ASN A 356 -1.09 -35.45 -44.79
N GLN A 357 -1.38 -36.71 -45.06
CA GLN A 357 -1.58 -37.79 -44.07
C GLN A 357 -0.41 -38.77 -44.04
N GLY A 358 0.36 -38.85 -45.13
CA GLY A 358 1.56 -39.68 -45.26
C GLY A 358 2.83 -39.00 -44.75
N THR A 359 3.98 -39.51 -45.19
CA THR A 359 5.31 -39.00 -44.82
C THR A 359 5.85 -38.09 -45.91
N ILE A 360 6.39 -36.93 -45.52
CA ILE A 360 7.25 -36.07 -46.37
C ILE A 360 8.54 -35.81 -45.58
N THR A 361 9.66 -36.34 -46.05
CA THR A 361 10.89 -36.45 -45.22
C THR A 361 11.66 -35.14 -45.12
N ASN A 362 11.92 -34.50 -46.26
CA ASN A 362 12.71 -33.27 -46.40
C ASN A 362 11.82 -32.01 -46.51
N GLY A 363 10.58 -32.10 -46.03
CA GLY A 363 9.68 -30.96 -45.84
C GLY A 363 9.03 -30.40 -47.11
N ILE A 364 8.46 -29.20 -46.96
CA ILE A 364 7.72 -28.47 -47.99
C ILE A 364 8.28 -27.06 -48.16
N ILE A 365 8.72 -26.73 -49.38
CA ILE A 365 9.19 -25.39 -49.75
C ILE A 365 8.12 -24.73 -50.63
N ASN A 366 7.58 -23.60 -50.18
CA ASN A 366 6.73 -22.73 -50.99
C ASN A 366 7.57 -21.50 -51.41
N GLN A 367 8.01 -21.46 -52.68
CA GLN A 367 8.93 -20.43 -53.17
C GLN A 367 8.28 -19.04 -53.27
N GLN A 368 9.10 -18.01 -53.52
CA GLN A 368 8.63 -16.65 -53.76
C GLN A 368 7.61 -16.61 -54.90
N ASN A 369 6.51 -15.88 -54.70
CA ASN A 369 5.36 -15.76 -55.62
C ASN A 369 4.54 -17.06 -55.79
N ALA A 370 4.94 -18.18 -55.19
CA ALA A 370 4.16 -19.41 -55.20
C ALA A 370 3.00 -19.34 -54.20
N THR A 371 1.84 -19.89 -54.58
CA THR A 371 0.62 -19.90 -53.76
C THR A 371 0.24 -21.33 -53.37
N ILE A 372 -0.10 -21.51 -52.10
CA ILE A 372 -0.89 -22.66 -51.62
C ILE A 372 -2.18 -22.12 -51.00
N THR A 373 -3.36 -22.49 -51.49
CA THR A 373 -4.61 -21.95 -50.91
C THR A 373 -4.91 -22.63 -49.58
N THR A 374 -4.94 -23.97 -49.55
CA THR A 374 -5.06 -24.76 -48.31
C THR A 374 -3.91 -25.75 -48.22
N LEU A 375 -3.19 -25.75 -47.10
CA LEU A 375 -2.33 -26.84 -46.68
C LEU A 375 -2.84 -27.42 -45.37
N ASP A 376 -3.12 -28.72 -45.33
CA ASP A 376 -3.62 -29.42 -44.15
C ASP A 376 -2.69 -30.62 -43.85
N ASN A 377 -1.84 -30.44 -42.86
CA ASN A 377 -0.93 -31.47 -42.39
C ASN A 377 -1.56 -32.21 -41.19
N GLN A 378 -1.73 -33.53 -41.35
CA GLN A 378 -2.39 -34.44 -40.41
C GLN A 378 -1.41 -35.48 -39.84
N ASN A 379 -0.11 -35.34 -40.12
CA ASN A 379 0.95 -36.24 -39.68
C ASN A 379 2.21 -35.44 -39.23
N ALA A 380 3.23 -36.15 -38.75
CA ALA A 380 4.54 -35.55 -38.48
C ALA A 380 5.19 -35.01 -39.77
N LEU A 381 5.85 -33.86 -39.67
CA LEU A 381 6.54 -33.19 -40.78
C LEU A 381 7.77 -32.46 -40.25
N ASP A 382 8.90 -32.57 -40.95
CA ASP A 382 10.16 -31.99 -40.48
C ASP A 382 10.22 -30.47 -40.69
N SER A 383 9.82 -29.97 -41.87
CA SER A 383 9.79 -28.53 -42.11
C SER A 383 8.72 -28.07 -43.09
N ILE A 384 8.30 -26.81 -42.91
CA ILE A 384 7.66 -25.99 -43.94
C ILE A 384 8.45 -24.68 -44.03
N THR A 385 8.92 -24.33 -45.22
CA THR A 385 9.56 -23.03 -45.52
C THR A 385 8.69 -22.25 -46.48
N ASN A 386 8.03 -21.20 -46.00
CA ASN A 386 7.15 -20.34 -46.80
C ASN A 386 7.81 -19.02 -47.16
N SER A 387 8.22 -18.87 -48.42
CA SER A 387 8.64 -17.61 -49.02
C SER A 387 7.59 -17.00 -49.97
N GLY A 388 6.46 -17.71 -50.17
CA GLY A 388 5.31 -17.27 -50.97
C GLY A 388 4.08 -16.97 -50.11
N THR A 389 2.90 -17.32 -50.63
CA THR A 389 1.62 -17.16 -49.92
C THR A 389 1.03 -18.51 -49.56
N ILE A 390 0.66 -18.71 -48.29
CA ILE A 390 -0.26 -19.78 -47.88
C ILE A 390 -1.53 -19.15 -47.31
N ALA A 391 -2.69 -19.34 -47.95
CA ALA A 391 -3.91 -18.68 -47.49
C ALA A 391 -4.52 -19.36 -46.25
N THR A 392 -4.34 -20.67 -46.08
CA THR A 392 -4.67 -21.39 -44.84
C THR A 392 -3.71 -22.55 -44.65
N LEU A 393 -3.00 -22.56 -43.52
CA LEU A 393 -2.20 -23.66 -43.03
C LEU A 393 -2.89 -24.29 -41.82
N LYS A 394 -3.12 -25.59 -41.85
CA LYS A 394 -3.63 -26.37 -40.73
C LYS A 394 -2.59 -27.41 -40.30
N GLN A 395 -2.35 -27.48 -39.00
CA GLN A 395 -1.69 -28.61 -38.35
C GLN A 395 -2.77 -29.33 -37.55
N SER A 396 -3.44 -30.29 -38.20
CA SER A 396 -4.66 -30.92 -37.69
C SER A 396 -4.37 -32.14 -36.80
N ASN A 397 -3.19 -32.74 -36.91
CA ASN A 397 -2.68 -33.82 -36.06
C ASN A 397 -1.17 -33.98 -36.26
N GLY A 398 -0.46 -34.59 -35.30
CA GLY A 398 0.99 -34.79 -35.37
C GLY A 398 1.83 -33.51 -35.18
N THR A 399 3.15 -33.64 -35.27
CA THR A 399 4.10 -32.55 -34.97
C THR A 399 4.80 -32.05 -36.23
N LEU A 400 4.72 -30.74 -36.49
CA LEU A 400 5.61 -30.03 -37.40
C LEU A 400 6.82 -29.52 -36.62
N LYS A 401 8.05 -29.97 -36.93
CA LYS A 401 9.22 -29.55 -36.15
C LYS A 401 9.54 -28.07 -36.36
N THR A 402 9.62 -27.61 -37.61
CA THR A 402 9.93 -26.20 -37.93
C THR A 402 8.97 -25.61 -38.98
N LEU A 403 8.40 -24.45 -38.67
CA LEU A 403 7.69 -23.60 -39.64
C LEU A 403 8.45 -22.27 -39.79
N ASP A 404 9.14 -22.09 -40.91
CA ASP A 404 9.82 -20.86 -41.28
C ASP A 404 8.92 -20.05 -42.22
N ASN A 405 8.19 -19.07 -41.68
CA ASN A 405 7.46 -18.11 -42.46
C ASN A 405 8.35 -16.90 -42.78
N ASN A 406 8.67 -16.72 -44.06
CA ASN A 406 9.43 -15.60 -44.61
C ASN A 406 8.55 -14.62 -45.39
N SER A 407 7.24 -14.88 -45.49
CA SER A 407 6.28 -14.11 -46.29
C SER A 407 4.86 -14.27 -45.70
N THR A 408 3.82 -14.48 -46.51
CA THR A 408 2.43 -14.41 -46.05
C THR A 408 1.85 -15.77 -45.69
N ILE A 409 1.36 -15.91 -44.45
CA ILE A 409 0.37 -16.92 -44.07
C ILE A 409 -0.88 -16.17 -43.58
N THR A 410 -2.02 -16.33 -44.27
CA THR A 410 -3.24 -15.59 -43.85
C THR A 410 -3.85 -16.19 -42.58
N THR A 411 -3.95 -17.52 -42.50
CA THR A 411 -4.44 -18.22 -41.30
C THR A 411 -3.56 -19.43 -41.02
N LEU A 412 -3.08 -19.56 -39.77
CA LEU A 412 -2.50 -20.77 -39.21
C LEU A 412 -3.40 -21.28 -38.08
N THR A 413 -3.90 -22.50 -38.21
CA THR A 413 -4.71 -23.16 -37.17
C THR A 413 -4.07 -24.47 -36.76
N LEU A 414 -3.82 -24.65 -35.46
CA LEU A 414 -3.56 -25.96 -34.86
C LEU A 414 -4.89 -26.48 -34.31
N SER A 415 -5.18 -27.77 -34.53
CA SER A 415 -6.38 -28.43 -33.98
C SER A 415 -6.13 -29.86 -33.52
N SER A 416 -7.06 -30.40 -32.73
CA SER A 416 -7.05 -31.78 -32.19
C SER A 416 -5.83 -32.13 -31.33
N ALA A 417 -4.74 -32.57 -31.96
CA ALA A 417 -3.45 -32.87 -31.32
C ALA A 417 -2.26 -32.35 -32.15
N GLY A 418 -2.53 -31.42 -33.07
CA GLY A 418 -1.51 -30.73 -33.85
C GLY A 418 -0.57 -29.93 -32.97
N SER A 419 0.73 -30.01 -33.27
CA SER A 419 1.78 -29.31 -32.53
C SER A 419 2.84 -28.74 -33.46
N ILE A 420 3.46 -27.62 -33.08
CA ILE A 420 4.64 -27.07 -33.74
C ILE A 420 5.78 -26.94 -32.72
N THR A 421 6.97 -27.45 -33.00
CA THR A 421 8.11 -27.26 -32.08
C THR A 421 8.64 -25.83 -32.19
N THR A 422 8.97 -25.37 -33.41
CA THR A 422 9.49 -24.02 -33.66
C THR A 422 8.69 -23.34 -34.78
N LEU A 423 8.14 -22.15 -34.49
CA LEU A 423 7.53 -21.25 -35.45
C LEU A 423 8.33 -19.96 -35.53
N ASN A 424 8.95 -19.71 -36.68
CA ASN A 424 9.67 -18.47 -36.98
C ASN A 424 8.84 -17.62 -37.94
N ASN A 425 8.44 -16.43 -37.52
CA ASN A 425 7.80 -15.41 -38.36
C ASN A 425 8.83 -14.30 -38.62
N ASN A 426 9.60 -14.47 -39.70
CA ASN A 426 10.83 -13.73 -39.99
C ASN A 426 10.56 -12.33 -40.56
N THR A 427 11.59 -11.49 -40.70
CA THR A 427 11.49 -10.02 -40.87
C THR A 427 10.59 -9.51 -42.03
N ALA A 428 10.38 -10.30 -43.08
CA ALA A 428 9.51 -9.95 -44.22
C ALA A 428 8.11 -10.59 -44.15
N ALA A 429 7.79 -11.27 -43.05
CA ALA A 429 6.63 -12.13 -42.93
C ALA A 429 5.40 -11.42 -42.34
N ASN A 430 4.22 -11.94 -42.68
CA ASN A 430 2.97 -11.57 -42.06
C ASN A 430 2.13 -12.82 -41.78
N LEU A 431 1.60 -12.91 -40.56
CA LEU A 431 0.70 -13.94 -40.09
C LEU A 431 -0.57 -13.27 -39.56
N ASN A 432 -1.63 -13.17 -40.38
CA ASN A 432 -2.82 -12.41 -39.96
C ASN A 432 -3.52 -13.08 -38.77
N ASN A 433 -3.74 -14.41 -38.80
CA ASN A 433 -4.33 -15.14 -37.69
C ASN A 433 -3.52 -16.39 -37.33
N LEU A 434 -3.15 -16.52 -36.06
CA LEU A 434 -2.63 -17.73 -35.44
C LEU A 434 -3.60 -18.20 -34.36
N THR A 435 -4.16 -19.40 -34.51
CA THR A 435 -5.09 -19.99 -33.55
C THR A 435 -4.58 -21.35 -33.07
N LEU A 436 -4.41 -21.48 -31.76
CA LEU A 436 -4.17 -22.74 -31.08
C LEU A 436 -5.49 -23.17 -30.43
N GLU A 437 -6.17 -24.16 -31.01
CA GLU A 437 -7.34 -24.76 -30.37
C GLU A 437 -6.95 -25.63 -29.18
N GLU A 438 -7.94 -26.11 -28.42
CA GLU A 438 -7.68 -26.95 -27.25
C GLU A 438 -6.84 -28.20 -27.56
N SER A 439 -5.99 -28.57 -26.60
CA SER A 439 -5.06 -29.71 -26.65
C SER A 439 -3.93 -29.60 -27.69
N THR A 440 -3.82 -28.47 -28.39
CA THR A 440 -2.70 -28.18 -29.30
C THR A 440 -1.54 -27.48 -28.58
N SER A 441 -0.36 -27.45 -29.20
CA SER A 441 0.80 -26.78 -28.60
C SER A 441 1.78 -26.15 -29.59
N ILE A 442 2.41 -25.06 -29.15
CA ILE A 442 3.63 -24.50 -29.78
C ILE A 442 4.72 -24.39 -28.71
N THR A 443 5.91 -24.92 -28.98
CA THR A 443 7.01 -24.87 -28.00
C THR A 443 7.79 -23.56 -28.06
N SER A 444 8.06 -23.04 -29.27
CA SER A 444 8.73 -21.76 -29.46
C SER A 444 8.09 -20.98 -30.62
N LEU A 445 7.65 -19.75 -30.34
CA LEU A 445 7.25 -18.75 -31.32
C LEU A 445 8.28 -17.61 -31.33
N SER A 446 9.02 -17.48 -32.42
CA SER A 446 9.96 -16.38 -32.67
C SER A 446 9.33 -15.41 -33.67
N ASN A 447 8.99 -14.19 -33.24
CA ASN A 447 8.41 -13.16 -34.10
C ASN A 447 9.41 -12.01 -34.35
N GLN A 448 9.67 -11.73 -35.62
CA GLN A 448 10.52 -10.63 -36.11
C GLN A 448 9.76 -9.68 -37.05
N ALA A 449 8.45 -9.89 -37.23
CA ALA A 449 7.59 -9.10 -38.12
C ALA A 449 6.14 -9.06 -37.59
N SER A 450 5.14 -9.14 -38.47
CA SER A 450 3.73 -8.94 -38.10
C SER A 450 3.01 -10.24 -37.74
N ILE A 451 2.36 -10.25 -36.57
CA ILE A 451 1.22 -11.12 -36.26
C ILE A 451 0.03 -10.20 -35.92
N ALA A 452 -1.10 -10.32 -36.62
CA ALA A 452 -2.26 -9.49 -36.27
C ALA A 452 -3.03 -10.08 -35.08
N THR A 453 -3.49 -11.33 -35.17
CA THR A 453 -4.19 -12.03 -34.07
C THR A 453 -3.44 -13.29 -33.66
N LEU A 454 -3.15 -13.44 -32.36
CA LEU A 454 -2.70 -14.68 -31.73
C LEU A 454 -3.70 -15.10 -30.65
N GLU A 455 -4.38 -16.22 -30.88
CA GLU A 455 -5.45 -16.77 -30.06
C GLU A 455 -4.99 -18.11 -29.44
N ASN A 456 -4.68 -18.13 -28.15
CA ASN A 456 -4.14 -19.30 -27.45
C ASN A 456 -5.16 -19.98 -26.52
N LYS A 457 -5.81 -21.03 -27.01
CA LYS A 457 -6.62 -21.98 -26.22
C LYS A 457 -5.87 -23.31 -25.96
N GLY A 458 -4.60 -23.40 -26.37
CA GLY A 458 -3.74 -24.57 -26.21
C GLY A 458 -2.65 -24.34 -25.16
N THR A 459 -1.44 -24.84 -25.45
CA THR A 459 -0.24 -24.58 -24.64
C THR A 459 0.85 -23.94 -25.50
N LEU A 460 1.22 -22.70 -25.19
CA LEU A 460 2.26 -21.94 -25.88
C LEU A 460 3.44 -21.70 -24.93
N THR A 461 4.49 -22.52 -25.02
CA THR A 461 5.56 -22.50 -24.02
C THR A 461 6.34 -21.18 -24.03
N THR A 462 6.82 -20.73 -25.19
CA THR A 462 7.59 -19.47 -25.28
C THR A 462 7.16 -18.61 -26.46
N ILE A 463 6.88 -17.33 -26.20
CA ILE A 463 6.92 -16.25 -27.21
C ILE A 463 8.24 -15.49 -27.04
N ASN A 464 8.95 -15.28 -28.15
CA ASN A 464 10.06 -14.33 -28.29
C ASN A 464 9.68 -13.30 -29.36
N ASN A 465 9.07 -12.19 -28.95
CA ASN A 465 8.69 -11.08 -29.82
C ASN A 465 9.86 -10.09 -29.90
N GLN A 466 10.72 -10.27 -30.89
CA GLN A 466 11.98 -9.54 -31.05
C GLN A 466 11.75 -8.06 -31.39
N GLN A 467 12.82 -7.25 -31.49
CA GLN A 467 12.73 -5.79 -31.63
C GLN A 467 11.86 -5.29 -32.80
N ALA A 468 11.87 -6.00 -33.94
CA ALA A 468 11.01 -5.70 -35.10
C ALA A 468 9.65 -6.46 -35.08
N GLY A 469 9.45 -7.32 -34.09
CA GLY A 469 8.23 -8.09 -33.89
C GLY A 469 7.08 -7.22 -33.37
N SER A 470 5.95 -7.29 -34.05
CA SER A 470 4.68 -6.68 -33.65
C SER A 470 3.60 -7.74 -33.54
N ILE A 471 2.93 -7.82 -32.39
CA ILE A 471 1.70 -8.60 -32.20
C ILE A 471 0.57 -7.61 -31.92
N THR A 472 -0.44 -7.53 -32.78
CA THR A 472 -1.52 -6.55 -32.59
C THR A 472 -2.47 -6.98 -31.46
N THR A 473 -2.89 -8.24 -31.46
CA THR A 473 -3.74 -8.81 -30.41
C THR A 473 -3.22 -10.17 -29.99
N LEU A 474 -2.94 -10.31 -28.70
CA LEU A 474 -2.60 -11.57 -28.04
C LEU A 474 -3.68 -11.89 -26.99
N ASN A 475 -4.50 -12.88 -27.31
CA ASN A 475 -5.51 -13.43 -26.42
C ASN A 475 -4.97 -14.74 -25.83
N ASN A 476 -4.76 -14.78 -24.51
CA ASN A 476 -4.36 -16.00 -23.82
C ASN A 476 -5.53 -16.56 -23.00
N GLN A 477 -6.16 -17.64 -23.48
CA GLN A 477 -7.29 -18.30 -22.82
C GLN A 477 -6.88 -19.53 -21.99
N LYS A 478 -5.69 -20.09 -22.21
CA LYS A 478 -5.22 -21.31 -21.52
C LYS A 478 -3.80 -21.15 -20.98
N THR A 479 -2.81 -21.88 -21.48
CA THR A 479 -1.48 -21.91 -20.85
C THR A 479 -0.42 -21.24 -21.72
N LEU A 480 0.30 -20.29 -21.14
CA LEU A 480 1.47 -19.67 -21.76
C LEU A 480 2.61 -19.54 -20.74
N ASN A 481 3.73 -20.25 -20.92
CA ASN A 481 4.75 -20.27 -19.87
C ASN A 481 5.57 -18.97 -19.85
N SER A 482 6.04 -18.48 -21.01
CA SER A 482 6.86 -17.26 -21.05
C SER A 482 6.63 -16.38 -22.27
N ILE A 483 6.51 -15.07 -22.04
CA ILE A 483 6.64 -14.04 -23.07
C ILE A 483 7.92 -13.24 -22.82
N HIS A 484 8.79 -13.20 -23.82
CA HIS A 484 9.87 -12.23 -23.95
C HIS A 484 9.44 -11.21 -25.01
N ASN A 485 9.15 -9.99 -24.59
CA ASN A 485 8.85 -8.89 -25.50
C ASN A 485 10.04 -7.92 -25.55
N SER A 486 10.68 -7.84 -26.70
CA SER A 486 11.66 -6.81 -27.08
C SER A 486 11.09 -5.80 -28.08
N GLY A 487 9.97 -6.14 -28.73
CA GLY A 487 9.25 -5.33 -29.72
C GLY A 487 7.94 -4.75 -29.17
N THR A 488 6.87 -4.85 -29.96
CA THR A 488 5.54 -4.29 -29.61
C THR A 488 4.48 -5.38 -29.46
N ILE A 489 3.65 -5.27 -28.41
CA ILE A 489 2.36 -5.95 -28.30
C ILE A 489 1.28 -4.88 -28.09
N SER A 490 0.34 -4.70 -29.03
CA SER A 490 -0.64 -3.61 -28.90
C SER A 490 -1.71 -3.91 -27.85
N THR A 491 -2.25 -5.13 -27.83
CA THR A 491 -3.17 -5.62 -26.80
C THR A 491 -2.76 -7.01 -26.33
N LEU A 492 -2.59 -7.17 -25.02
CA LEU A 492 -2.50 -8.46 -24.34
C LEU A 492 -3.70 -8.61 -23.39
N ASP A 493 -4.61 -9.51 -23.74
CA ASP A 493 -5.75 -9.89 -22.89
C ASP A 493 -5.53 -11.31 -22.34
N ASN A 494 -5.51 -11.44 -21.02
CA ASN A 494 -5.27 -12.71 -20.33
C ASN A 494 -6.54 -13.18 -19.62
N THR A 495 -7.16 -14.24 -20.15
CA THR A 495 -8.22 -15.02 -19.49
C THR A 495 -7.70 -16.32 -18.86
N GLY A 496 -6.55 -16.81 -19.33
CA GLY A 496 -5.85 -18.00 -18.83
C GLY A 496 -4.71 -17.70 -17.85
N SER A 497 -3.62 -18.45 -17.96
CA SER A 497 -2.43 -18.34 -17.12
C SER A 497 -1.19 -18.00 -17.92
N ILE A 498 -0.41 -17.02 -17.42
CA ILE A 498 0.93 -16.68 -17.90
C ILE A 498 1.92 -16.91 -16.74
N THR A 499 2.93 -17.78 -16.91
CA THR A 499 3.92 -17.94 -15.81
C THR A 499 4.86 -16.74 -15.72
N THR A 500 5.41 -16.27 -16.83
CA THR A 500 6.33 -15.12 -16.85
C THR A 500 6.10 -14.18 -18.03
N LEU A 501 5.77 -12.92 -17.75
CA LEU A 501 5.77 -11.82 -18.70
C LEU A 501 7.04 -10.96 -18.52
N ASN A 502 7.91 -10.91 -19.52
CA ASN A 502 9.11 -10.07 -19.53
C ASN A 502 8.97 -8.99 -20.63
N ASN A 503 8.52 -7.79 -20.26
CA ASN A 503 8.54 -6.62 -21.14
C ASN A 503 9.90 -5.92 -21.00
N GLN A 504 10.82 -6.16 -21.93
CA GLN A 504 12.22 -5.76 -21.85
C GLN A 504 12.43 -4.26 -22.11
N GLN A 505 13.63 -3.75 -21.84
CA GLN A 505 13.99 -2.36 -22.12
C GLN A 505 13.68 -1.95 -23.57
N ASN A 506 13.05 -0.78 -23.74
CA ASN A 506 12.54 -0.23 -25.01
C ASN A 506 11.37 -0.99 -25.65
N ALA A 507 10.96 -2.15 -25.13
CA ALA A 507 9.78 -2.86 -25.59
C ALA A 507 8.50 -2.14 -25.15
N THR A 508 7.43 -2.30 -25.91
CA THR A 508 6.13 -1.66 -25.64
C THR A 508 5.03 -2.71 -25.52
N ILE A 509 4.22 -2.60 -24.48
CA ILE A 509 2.87 -3.17 -24.44
C ILE A 509 1.91 -1.98 -24.39
N THR A 510 1.01 -1.82 -25.36
CA THR A 510 0.12 -0.65 -25.35
C THR A 510 -1.00 -0.85 -24.32
N THR A 511 -1.67 -2.00 -24.32
CA THR A 511 -2.69 -2.37 -23.31
C THR A 511 -2.41 -3.76 -22.73
N LEU A 512 -2.46 -3.89 -21.41
CA LEU A 512 -2.41 -5.17 -20.69
C LEU A 512 -3.61 -5.27 -19.75
N THR A 513 -4.41 -6.31 -19.91
CA THR A 513 -5.57 -6.62 -19.06
C THR A 513 -5.51 -8.06 -18.59
N THR A 514 -5.82 -8.29 -17.31
CA THR A 514 -6.10 -9.63 -16.78
C THR A 514 -7.59 -9.70 -16.44
N GLN A 515 -8.25 -10.80 -16.83
CA GLN A 515 -9.68 -11.02 -16.58
C GLN A 515 -9.89 -11.83 -15.29
N ALA A 516 -11.13 -11.90 -14.80
CA ALA A 516 -11.47 -12.70 -13.63
C ALA A 516 -11.04 -14.16 -13.79
N ASN A 517 -10.49 -14.76 -12.72
CA ASN A 517 -9.89 -16.11 -12.67
C ASN A 517 -8.60 -16.32 -13.48
N SER A 518 -8.13 -15.32 -14.24
CA SER A 518 -6.83 -15.40 -14.92
C SER A 518 -5.66 -15.23 -13.94
N MET A 519 -4.45 -15.65 -14.34
CA MET A 519 -3.24 -15.56 -13.52
C MET A 519 -2.04 -15.03 -14.32
N ILE A 520 -1.21 -14.20 -13.68
CA ILE A 520 0.18 -13.96 -14.09
C ILE A 520 1.11 -14.22 -12.90
N THR A 521 1.98 -15.24 -12.94
CA THR A 521 2.85 -15.54 -11.78
C THR A 521 3.97 -14.49 -11.63
N SER A 522 4.62 -14.09 -12.72
CA SER A 522 5.62 -13.03 -12.72
C SER A 522 5.39 -12.04 -13.86
N LEU A 523 5.21 -10.76 -13.52
CA LEU A 523 5.14 -9.63 -14.44
C LEU A 523 6.37 -8.75 -14.22
N ASN A 524 7.28 -8.70 -15.20
CA ASN A 524 8.52 -7.91 -15.14
C ASN A 524 8.50 -6.85 -16.24
N ASN A 525 8.44 -5.58 -15.85
CA ASN A 525 8.45 -4.45 -16.76
C ASN A 525 9.76 -3.65 -16.64
N GLN A 526 10.57 -3.68 -17.71
CA GLN A 526 11.70 -2.77 -17.98
C GLN A 526 11.42 -1.87 -19.19
N GLY A 527 10.38 -2.18 -19.97
CA GLY A 527 9.89 -1.39 -21.09
C GLY A 527 8.76 -0.44 -20.69
N THR A 528 7.92 -0.08 -21.65
CA THR A 528 6.74 0.76 -21.43
C THR A 528 5.46 -0.07 -21.47
N ILE A 529 4.57 0.16 -20.51
CA ILE A 529 3.14 -0.20 -20.57
C ILE A 529 2.35 1.12 -20.69
N THR A 530 1.82 1.38 -21.89
CA THR A 530 1.43 2.75 -22.31
C THR A 530 0.07 3.20 -21.80
N ASN A 531 -0.91 2.29 -21.75
CA ASN A 531 -2.23 2.53 -21.16
C ASN A 531 -2.30 1.98 -19.73
N ASP A 532 -3.45 2.17 -19.08
CA ASP A 532 -3.78 1.58 -17.79
C ASP A 532 -3.59 0.05 -17.78
N LEU A 533 -2.77 -0.44 -16.85
CA LEU A 533 -2.74 -1.85 -16.49
C LEU A 533 -3.93 -2.14 -15.57
N THR A 534 -4.88 -2.94 -16.06
CA THR A 534 -6.07 -3.31 -15.30
C THR A 534 -6.01 -4.78 -14.88
N ASN A 535 -5.90 -5.02 -13.58
CA ASN A 535 -5.82 -6.37 -13.01
C ASN A 535 -7.16 -6.81 -12.39
N LYS A 536 -7.87 -7.73 -13.05
CA LYS A 536 -9.08 -8.40 -12.52
C LYS A 536 -8.81 -9.88 -12.15
N GLY A 537 -7.69 -10.43 -12.61
CA GLY A 537 -7.16 -11.74 -12.23
C GLY A 537 -6.28 -11.69 -10.98
N SER A 538 -5.36 -12.64 -10.86
CA SER A 538 -4.34 -12.65 -9.81
C SER A 538 -2.94 -12.45 -10.39
N ILE A 539 -2.12 -11.59 -9.78
CA ILE A 539 -0.69 -11.46 -10.07
C ILE A 539 0.12 -11.79 -8.82
N THR A 540 0.95 -12.83 -8.86
CA THR A 540 1.78 -13.18 -7.68
C THR A 540 2.90 -12.15 -7.47
N THR A 541 3.64 -11.81 -8.53
CA THR A 541 4.70 -10.80 -8.43
C THR A 541 4.69 -9.85 -9.64
N PHE A 542 4.40 -8.57 -9.40
CA PHE A 542 4.61 -7.49 -10.38
C PHE A 542 5.83 -6.65 -9.98
N ASN A 543 6.88 -6.73 -10.78
CA ASN A 543 8.06 -5.87 -10.71
C ASN A 543 8.01 -4.83 -11.83
N ASN A 544 7.70 -3.57 -11.49
CA ASN A 544 8.02 -2.43 -12.37
C ASN A 544 9.47 -2.03 -12.09
N GLN A 545 10.41 -2.59 -12.85
CA GLN A 545 11.84 -2.52 -12.60
C GLN A 545 12.43 -1.17 -13.02
N THR A 546 13.68 -0.89 -12.66
CA THR A 546 14.40 0.33 -13.07
C THR A 546 14.37 0.50 -14.60
N GLY A 547 13.94 1.68 -15.06
CA GLY A 547 13.70 1.97 -16.48
C GLY A 547 12.31 1.57 -17.00
N GLY A 548 11.59 0.72 -16.27
CA GLY A 548 10.20 0.37 -16.54
C GLY A 548 9.26 1.56 -16.34
N ILE A 549 8.37 1.77 -17.31
CA ILE A 549 7.35 2.81 -17.30
C ILE A 549 5.97 2.15 -17.36
N LEU A 550 5.05 2.61 -16.52
CA LEU A 550 3.62 2.32 -16.57
C LEU A 550 2.84 3.64 -16.56
N ALA A 551 1.69 3.74 -17.24
CA ALA A 551 0.78 4.87 -17.08
C ALA A 551 0.06 4.83 -15.70
N ASN A 552 -1.04 4.10 -15.60
CA ASN A 552 -1.76 3.84 -14.34
C ASN A 552 -1.71 2.34 -13.99
N LEU A 553 -1.85 2.03 -12.70
CA LEU A 553 -2.22 0.69 -12.25
C LEU A 553 -3.61 0.74 -11.61
N ASN A 554 -4.55 -0.03 -12.16
CA ASN A 554 -5.87 -0.29 -11.56
C ASN A 554 -5.92 -1.75 -11.10
N ASN A 555 -5.84 -1.97 -9.78
CA ASN A 555 -5.98 -3.31 -9.21
C ASN A 555 -7.41 -3.54 -8.70
N GLU A 556 -8.19 -4.36 -9.39
CA GLU A 556 -9.57 -4.75 -9.03
C GLU A 556 -9.64 -6.10 -8.32
N SER A 557 -8.50 -6.76 -8.09
CA SER A 557 -8.40 -8.11 -7.56
C SER A 557 -7.05 -8.30 -6.84
N MET A 558 -6.37 -9.44 -6.99
CA MET A 558 -5.17 -9.76 -6.20
C MET A 558 -3.86 -9.36 -6.90
N ILE A 559 -3.00 -8.61 -6.19
CA ILE A 559 -1.55 -8.58 -6.44
C ILE A 559 -0.84 -8.96 -5.15
N GLU A 560 -0.16 -10.11 -5.08
CA GLU A 560 0.49 -10.50 -3.82
C GLU A 560 1.71 -9.61 -3.54
N ASN A 561 2.63 -9.45 -4.49
CA ASN A 561 3.83 -8.63 -4.34
C ASN A 561 3.97 -7.62 -5.48
N LEU A 562 3.91 -6.32 -5.16
CA LEU A 562 4.07 -5.22 -6.09
C LEU A 562 5.33 -4.40 -5.75
N ASN A 563 6.35 -4.49 -6.61
CA ASN A 563 7.62 -3.81 -6.43
C ASN A 563 7.79 -2.73 -7.52
N ASN A 564 7.66 -1.46 -7.13
CA ASN A 564 7.93 -0.31 -8.01
C ASN A 564 9.33 0.24 -7.76
N GLN A 565 10.24 0.01 -8.71
CA GLN A 565 11.58 0.61 -8.82
C GLN A 565 11.68 1.55 -10.03
N GLY A 566 10.83 1.35 -11.03
CA GLY A 566 10.66 2.23 -12.19
C GLY A 566 9.74 3.42 -11.91
N THR A 567 8.97 3.81 -12.92
CA THR A 567 8.01 4.92 -12.84
C THR A 567 6.59 4.44 -13.13
N ILE A 568 5.66 4.79 -12.25
CA ILE A 568 4.23 4.86 -12.56
C ILE A 568 3.95 6.35 -12.84
N ASN A 569 3.79 6.69 -14.12
CA ASN A 569 3.72 8.07 -14.60
C ASN A 569 2.51 8.83 -14.06
N GLN A 570 1.41 8.12 -13.78
CA GLN A 570 0.15 8.69 -13.32
C GLN A 570 -0.15 8.19 -11.90
N LYS A 571 -1.23 7.41 -11.67
CA LYS A 571 -1.69 7.00 -10.34
C LYS A 571 -1.66 5.48 -10.16
N LEU A 572 -1.44 5.04 -8.92
CA LEU A 572 -1.70 3.67 -8.48
C LEU A 572 -3.04 3.66 -7.74
N THR A 573 -4.03 2.92 -8.25
CA THR A 573 -5.34 2.76 -7.62
C THR A 573 -5.59 1.30 -7.28
N ASN A 574 -5.64 0.99 -5.98
CA ASN A 574 -6.23 -0.25 -5.49
C ASN A 574 -7.75 -0.02 -5.42
N LYS A 575 -8.48 -0.59 -6.37
CA LYS A 575 -9.92 -0.43 -6.56
C LYS A 575 -10.70 -1.21 -5.50
N ALA A 576 -12.00 -0.96 -5.37
CA ALA A 576 -12.89 -1.83 -4.59
C ALA A 576 -12.70 -3.32 -4.98
N SER A 577 -12.64 -4.22 -3.98
CA SER A 577 -12.22 -5.63 -4.11
C SER A 577 -10.73 -5.87 -4.41
N GLY A 578 -9.95 -4.84 -4.69
CA GLY A 578 -8.50 -4.89 -4.84
C GLY A 578 -7.80 -5.22 -3.52
N ASN A 579 -6.94 -6.24 -3.56
CA ASN A 579 -6.09 -6.65 -2.45
C ASN A 579 -4.62 -6.65 -2.90
N ILE A 580 -3.76 -5.92 -2.18
CA ILE A 580 -2.32 -5.96 -2.34
C ILE A 580 -1.69 -6.47 -1.05
N THR A 581 -0.98 -7.60 -1.05
CA THR A 581 -0.35 -8.10 0.18
C THR A 581 0.85 -7.23 0.56
N THR A 582 1.79 -7.01 -0.38
CA THR A 582 2.93 -6.11 -0.20
C THR A 582 3.08 -5.16 -1.38
N LEU A 583 3.08 -3.85 -1.11
CA LEU A 583 3.49 -2.80 -2.05
C LEU A 583 4.79 -2.18 -1.56
N THR A 584 5.89 -2.36 -2.31
CA THR A 584 7.16 -1.68 -2.07
C THR A 584 7.39 -0.63 -3.15
N ASN A 585 7.47 0.65 -2.74
CA ASN A 585 7.75 1.77 -3.61
C ASN A 585 9.15 2.35 -3.34
N SER A 586 10.13 1.97 -4.16
CA SER A 586 11.49 2.51 -4.18
C SER A 586 11.75 3.40 -5.42
N GLY A 587 10.80 3.43 -6.35
CA GLY A 587 10.79 4.25 -7.56
C GLY A 587 9.85 5.45 -7.46
N THR A 588 9.28 5.87 -8.59
CA THR A 588 8.38 7.04 -8.69
C THR A 588 6.93 6.63 -8.91
N ILE A 589 5.99 7.29 -8.23
CA ILE A 589 4.54 7.26 -8.50
C ILE A 589 4.04 8.70 -8.49
N THR A 590 3.84 9.32 -9.66
CA THR A 590 3.73 10.78 -9.78
C THR A 590 2.51 11.36 -9.07
N GLN A 591 1.34 10.74 -9.24
CA GLN A 591 0.06 11.18 -8.67
C GLN A 591 -0.35 10.39 -7.41
N GLY A 592 0.62 9.71 -6.79
CA GLY A 592 0.43 9.01 -5.53
C GLY A 592 -0.38 7.70 -5.63
N ILE A 593 -0.82 7.24 -4.46
CA ILE A 593 -1.57 6.00 -4.26
C ILE A 593 -2.98 6.32 -3.76
N THR A 594 -4.00 5.65 -4.29
CA THR A 594 -5.33 5.55 -3.66
C THR A 594 -5.62 4.10 -3.31
N ASN A 595 -6.09 3.87 -2.09
CA ASN A 595 -6.73 2.64 -1.65
C ASN A 595 -8.23 2.95 -1.49
N GLU A 596 -9.07 2.46 -2.40
CA GLU A 596 -10.51 2.76 -2.42
C GLU A 596 -11.27 2.04 -1.29
N ALA A 597 -12.55 2.38 -1.10
CA ALA A 597 -13.41 1.70 -0.13
C ALA A 597 -13.50 0.20 -0.43
N SER A 598 -13.43 -0.62 0.63
CA SER A 598 -13.35 -2.10 0.53
C SER A 598 -12.16 -2.64 -0.28
N ALA A 599 -11.12 -1.84 -0.47
CA ALA A 599 -9.80 -2.29 -0.93
C ALA A 599 -8.85 -2.47 0.26
N LYS A 600 -7.92 -3.44 0.18
CA LYS A 600 -6.91 -3.70 1.22
C LYS A 600 -5.48 -3.61 0.68
N ILE A 601 -4.60 -2.93 1.41
CA ILE A 601 -3.15 -3.10 1.29
C ILE A 601 -2.64 -3.65 2.63
N THR A 602 -2.04 -4.84 2.67
CA THR A 602 -1.60 -5.40 3.97
C THR A 602 -0.32 -4.72 4.45
N THR A 603 0.68 -4.57 3.59
CA THR A 603 1.91 -3.80 3.88
C THR A 603 2.24 -2.83 2.74
N LEU A 604 2.44 -1.55 3.07
CA LEU A 604 2.92 -0.50 2.17
C LEU A 604 4.29 -0.01 2.65
N ASN A 605 5.35 -0.35 1.92
CA ASN A 605 6.73 0.07 2.16
C ASN A 605 7.10 1.22 1.22
N ASN A 606 6.97 2.46 1.69
CA ASN A 606 7.43 3.63 0.97
C ASN A 606 8.91 3.91 1.30
N GLN A 607 9.78 3.83 0.28
CA GLN A 607 11.24 3.99 0.37
C GLN A 607 11.77 5.12 -0.53
N ALA A 608 10.85 5.87 -1.16
CA ALA A 608 11.11 6.98 -2.06
C ALA A 608 10.09 8.12 -1.81
N ASN A 609 10.24 9.25 -2.49
CA ASN A 609 9.33 10.37 -2.30
C ASN A 609 7.94 10.08 -2.91
N LEU A 610 6.90 10.22 -2.10
CA LEU A 610 5.51 9.98 -2.47
C LEU A 610 4.69 11.25 -2.26
N THR A 611 4.03 11.72 -3.31
CA THR A 611 3.26 12.97 -3.33
C THR A 611 1.98 12.86 -2.50
N SER A 612 1.24 11.76 -2.66
CA SER A 612 0.03 11.50 -1.88
C SER A 612 -0.20 10.00 -1.61
N LEU A 613 -0.84 9.73 -0.47
CA LEU A 613 -1.49 8.46 -0.15
C LEU A 613 -2.89 8.76 0.39
N GLU A 614 -3.91 8.35 -0.36
CA GLU A 614 -5.33 8.49 -0.05
C GLU A 614 -5.89 7.12 0.36
N ASN A 615 -6.20 6.91 1.64
CA ASN A 615 -6.81 5.66 2.11
C ASN A 615 -8.29 5.86 2.43
N THR A 616 -9.17 5.09 1.78
CA THR A 616 -10.61 4.97 2.09
C THR A 616 -11.00 3.51 2.38
N GLY A 617 -10.03 2.59 2.28
CA GLY A 617 -10.16 1.18 2.63
C GLY A 617 -9.31 0.84 3.85
N GLU A 618 -8.65 -0.31 3.81
CA GLU A 618 -7.82 -0.84 4.89
C GLU A 618 -6.33 -0.83 4.53
N ILE A 619 -5.47 -0.29 5.39
CA ILE A 619 -4.01 -0.46 5.32
C ILE A 619 -3.49 -1.03 6.65
N THR A 620 -3.08 -2.29 6.69
CA THR A 620 -2.63 -2.89 7.96
C THR A 620 -1.28 -2.35 8.43
N THR A 621 -0.33 -2.06 7.52
CA THR A 621 0.93 -1.40 7.91
C THR A 621 1.44 -0.47 6.81
N LEU A 622 1.70 0.78 7.18
CA LEU A 622 2.41 1.77 6.36
C LEU A 622 3.81 2.02 6.96
N ASN A 623 4.85 1.53 6.29
CA ASN A 623 6.24 1.88 6.57
C ASN A 623 6.66 3.05 5.66
N ASN A 624 7.06 4.17 6.26
CA ASN A 624 7.80 5.25 5.59
C ASN A 624 9.26 5.17 6.06
N ASP A 625 10.16 4.77 5.16
CA ASP A 625 11.50 4.26 5.47
C ASP A 625 12.55 4.81 4.49
N ASN A 626 13.84 4.48 4.67
CA ASN A 626 14.92 4.81 3.74
C ASN A 626 15.07 6.33 3.46
N SER A 627 14.74 7.18 4.45
CA SER A 627 14.67 8.65 4.32
C SER A 627 13.60 9.16 3.35
N ALA A 628 12.55 8.37 3.09
CA ALA A 628 11.45 8.75 2.23
C ALA A 628 10.66 9.95 2.77
N THR A 629 10.19 10.81 1.86
CA THR A 629 9.22 11.87 2.16
C THR A 629 7.84 11.50 1.62
N LEU A 630 6.87 11.31 2.51
CA LEU A 630 5.45 11.27 2.18
C LEU A 630 4.87 12.67 2.41
N THR A 631 4.50 13.36 1.33
CA THR A 631 4.07 14.77 1.42
C THR A 631 2.68 14.89 2.05
N THR A 632 1.71 14.12 1.56
CA THR A 632 0.35 14.09 2.12
C THR A 632 -0.14 12.66 2.31
N LEU A 633 -0.39 12.30 3.57
CA LEU A 633 -1.18 11.15 3.96
C LEU A 633 -2.59 11.62 4.33
N THR A 634 -3.61 11.07 3.68
CA THR A 634 -5.00 11.33 4.01
C THR A 634 -5.71 10.00 4.22
N ASN A 635 -6.02 9.71 5.48
CA ASN A 635 -6.96 8.65 5.83
C ASN A 635 -8.37 9.26 5.70
N ASN A 636 -9.01 9.05 4.55
CA ASN A 636 -10.34 9.55 4.22
C ASN A 636 -11.39 8.93 5.13
N ALA A 637 -12.60 9.50 5.09
CA ALA A 637 -13.70 9.09 5.95
C ALA A 637 -13.99 7.58 5.89
N ASN A 638 -14.04 6.94 7.07
CA ASN A 638 -14.17 5.50 7.27
C ASN A 638 -12.99 4.63 6.78
N GLY A 639 -11.87 5.23 6.34
CA GLY A 639 -10.62 4.53 6.10
C GLY A 639 -9.99 4.07 7.41
N ASN A 640 -9.36 2.89 7.40
CA ASN A 640 -8.65 2.32 8.54
C ASN A 640 -7.16 2.11 8.24
N ILE A 641 -6.28 2.47 9.18
CA ILE A 641 -4.85 2.16 9.14
C ILE A 641 -4.40 1.57 10.49
N ASP A 642 -4.03 0.30 10.55
CA ASP A 642 -3.72 -0.35 11.84
C ASP A 642 -2.38 0.17 12.41
N THR A 643 -1.35 0.35 11.57
CA THR A 643 -0.07 0.93 12.02
C THR A 643 0.61 1.83 10.96
N ILE A 644 1.08 2.99 11.40
CA ILE A 644 1.97 3.89 10.66
C ILE A 644 3.35 3.91 11.33
N GLU A 645 4.36 3.38 10.64
CA GLU A 645 5.78 3.41 11.02
C GLU A 645 6.50 4.51 10.22
N ASN A 646 6.66 5.71 10.80
CA ASN A 646 7.52 6.75 10.21
C ASN A 646 8.92 6.65 10.82
N LYS A 647 9.81 5.91 10.15
CA LYS A 647 11.12 5.51 10.69
C LYS A 647 12.12 6.67 10.71
N ALA A 648 13.21 6.47 11.43
CA ALA A 648 14.29 7.45 11.56
C ALA A 648 14.75 8.04 10.22
N ASN A 649 15.03 9.35 10.20
CA ASN A 649 15.36 10.16 9.02
C ASN A 649 14.25 10.29 7.95
N SER A 650 13.14 9.56 8.07
CA SER A 650 12.01 9.63 7.13
C SER A 650 11.00 10.70 7.57
N THR A 651 10.27 11.27 6.61
CA THR A 651 9.39 12.42 6.84
C THR A 651 7.98 12.17 6.33
N ILE A 652 6.98 12.45 7.18
CA ILE A 652 5.59 12.69 6.76
C ILE A 652 5.34 14.19 6.95
N ILE A 653 4.99 14.92 5.87
CA ILE A 653 4.76 16.37 5.99
C ILE A 653 3.36 16.63 6.56
N THR A 654 2.31 16.03 5.99
CA THR A 654 0.95 16.11 6.51
C THR A 654 0.34 14.73 6.65
N LEU A 655 -0.22 14.43 7.83
CA LEU A 655 -1.14 13.32 8.06
C LEU A 655 -2.48 13.90 8.56
N ASP A 656 -3.51 13.77 7.73
CA ASP A 656 -4.88 14.06 8.12
C ASP A 656 -5.67 12.75 8.28
N ASN A 657 -6.18 12.51 9.50
CA ASN A 657 -7.16 11.49 9.80
C ASN A 657 -8.56 12.14 9.74
N LYS A 658 -9.29 11.93 8.65
CA LYS A 658 -10.56 12.61 8.31
C LYS A 658 -11.74 12.08 9.13
N THR A 659 -12.88 12.77 9.07
CA THR A 659 -14.12 12.40 9.79
C THR A 659 -14.45 10.91 9.77
N ASN A 660 -14.63 10.29 10.95
CA ASN A 660 -14.87 8.85 11.15
C ASN A 660 -13.73 7.90 10.69
N ALA A 661 -12.57 8.41 10.28
CA ALA A 661 -11.41 7.59 9.94
C ALA A 661 -10.68 7.09 11.19
N GLN A 662 -10.08 5.90 11.09
CA GLN A 662 -9.47 5.20 12.21
C GLN A 662 -7.99 4.95 11.94
N ILE A 663 -7.16 5.23 12.94
CA ILE A 663 -5.77 4.79 13.00
C ILE A 663 -5.59 4.08 14.34
N GLU A 664 -5.09 2.85 14.37
CA GLU A 664 -4.76 2.23 15.66
C GLU A 664 -3.45 2.84 16.20
N THR A 665 -2.31 2.64 15.55
CA THR A 665 -1.01 3.11 16.07
C THR A 665 -0.22 4.00 15.11
N ILE A 666 0.33 5.11 15.62
CA ILE A 666 1.34 5.93 14.94
C ILE A 666 2.65 5.81 15.72
N ASN A 667 3.67 5.20 15.12
CA ASN A 667 5.03 5.15 15.65
C ASN A 667 5.92 6.10 14.83
N ASN A 668 6.26 7.24 15.42
CA ASN A 668 7.11 8.25 14.81
C ASN A 668 8.53 8.19 15.41
N ALA A 669 9.48 7.68 14.63
CA ALA A 669 10.92 7.78 14.88
C ALA A 669 11.61 8.83 13.98
N GLY A 670 10.91 9.35 12.97
CA GLY A 670 11.35 10.39 12.05
C GLY A 670 10.74 11.76 12.36
N THR A 671 10.39 12.50 11.29
CA THR A 671 9.69 13.79 11.38
C THR A 671 8.25 13.69 10.88
N LEU A 672 7.30 14.19 11.68
CA LEU A 672 5.89 14.37 11.31
C LEU A 672 5.53 15.85 11.46
N THR A 673 5.51 16.60 10.36
CA THR A 673 5.37 18.07 10.44
C THR A 673 3.97 18.51 10.88
N ALA A 674 2.93 17.82 10.41
CA ALA A 674 1.55 18.10 10.78
C ALA A 674 0.74 16.81 10.94
N LEU A 675 0.10 16.66 12.11
CA LEU A 675 -0.92 15.65 12.39
C LEU A 675 -2.25 16.35 12.72
N THR A 676 -3.28 16.04 11.94
CA THR A 676 -4.67 16.48 12.16
C THR A 676 -5.55 15.26 12.41
N ASN A 677 -6.27 15.24 13.53
CA ASN A 677 -7.32 14.25 13.80
C ASN A 677 -8.67 15.00 13.77
N GLU A 678 -9.51 14.74 12.77
CA GLU A 678 -10.75 15.48 12.52
C GLU A 678 -11.95 14.97 13.33
N THR A 679 -13.08 15.67 13.28
CA THR A 679 -14.30 15.35 14.05
C THR A 679 -14.70 13.88 13.95
N SER A 680 -14.90 13.22 15.09
CA SER A 680 -15.24 11.79 15.19
C SER A 680 -14.20 10.82 14.61
N ALA A 681 -13.03 11.29 14.19
CA ALA A 681 -11.89 10.46 13.86
C ALA A 681 -11.18 9.98 15.13
N THR A 682 -10.61 8.79 15.09
CA THR A 682 -9.98 8.14 16.25
C THR A 682 -8.55 7.72 15.97
N ILE A 683 -7.63 8.06 16.88
CA ILE A 683 -6.29 7.48 16.93
C ILE A 683 -6.15 6.73 18.26
N GLN A 684 -5.78 5.45 18.27
CA GLN A 684 -5.60 4.75 19.56
C GLN A 684 -4.31 5.21 20.23
N ASN A 685 -3.15 5.03 19.58
CA ASN A 685 -1.83 5.27 20.16
C ASN A 685 -0.97 6.16 19.27
N ILE A 686 -0.27 7.12 19.87
CA ILE A 686 0.77 7.93 19.21
C ILE A 686 2.05 7.83 20.03
N THR A 687 3.05 7.15 19.48
CA THR A 687 4.41 7.07 20.03
C THR A 687 5.31 8.04 19.28
N ASN A 688 5.81 9.08 19.95
CA ASN A 688 6.87 9.93 19.44
C ASN A 688 8.18 9.50 20.11
N SER A 689 8.98 8.70 19.39
CA SER A 689 10.16 8.03 19.91
C SER A 689 11.34 8.99 20.15
N ALA A 690 12.36 8.54 20.88
CA ALA A 690 13.52 9.36 21.20
C ALA A 690 14.17 10.03 19.97
N ASN A 691 14.39 11.34 20.05
CA ASN A 691 14.89 12.23 18.98
C ASN A 691 13.91 12.48 17.80
N ALA A 692 12.74 11.85 17.79
CA ALA A 692 11.72 12.11 16.78
C ALA A 692 10.99 13.45 17.01
N THR A 693 10.42 14.01 15.95
CA THR A 693 9.74 15.31 15.99
C THR A 693 8.32 15.23 15.45
N ILE A 694 7.35 15.73 16.22
CA ILE A 694 6.02 16.11 15.75
C ILE A 694 5.91 17.64 15.87
N SER A 695 5.87 18.36 14.75
CA SER A 695 5.89 19.84 14.79
C SER A 695 4.53 20.44 15.16
N ARG A 696 3.43 19.82 14.76
CA ARG A 696 2.06 20.18 15.18
C ARG A 696 1.17 18.96 15.28
N LEU A 697 0.52 18.78 16.43
CA LEU A 697 -0.59 17.84 16.62
C LEU A 697 -1.87 18.63 16.93
N THR A 698 -2.93 18.38 16.16
CA THR A 698 -4.24 19.03 16.34
C THR A 698 -5.35 17.98 16.40
N ASN A 699 -5.89 17.75 17.60
CA ASN A 699 -7.09 16.94 17.82
C ASN A 699 -8.31 17.87 17.75
N GLN A 700 -9.09 17.78 16.67
CA GLN A 700 -10.18 18.71 16.38
C GLN A 700 -11.45 18.42 17.20
N ASN A 701 -12.44 19.33 17.13
CA ASN A 701 -13.69 19.21 17.87
C ASN A 701 -14.37 17.85 17.69
N GLY A 702 -14.58 17.11 18.79
CA GLY A 702 -15.22 15.78 18.78
C GLY A 702 -14.32 14.64 18.27
N ALA A 703 -13.03 14.88 18.06
CA ALA A 703 -12.04 13.86 17.74
C ALA A 703 -11.47 13.20 19.02
N SER A 704 -10.97 11.96 18.92
CA SER A 704 -10.47 11.20 20.08
C SER A 704 -9.07 10.62 19.86
N ILE A 705 -8.22 10.73 20.87
CA ILE A 705 -6.92 10.06 20.96
C ILE A 705 -6.84 9.30 22.29
N SER A 706 -6.56 8.00 22.29
CA SER A 706 -6.51 7.24 23.55
C SER A 706 -5.20 7.47 24.30
N LYS A 707 -4.04 7.32 23.66
CA LYS A 707 -2.72 7.59 24.26
C LYS A 707 -1.80 8.40 23.34
N ILE A 708 -1.10 9.37 23.93
CA ILE A 708 0.11 9.98 23.38
C ILE A 708 1.27 9.66 24.32
N ASP A 709 2.38 9.15 23.80
CA ASP A 709 3.66 8.95 24.48
C ASP A 709 4.73 9.78 23.76
N ASN A 710 5.14 10.89 24.36
CA ASN A 710 6.26 11.71 23.90
C ASN A 710 7.51 11.32 24.70
N GLN A 711 8.33 10.44 24.14
CA GLN A 711 9.41 9.76 24.86
C GLN A 711 10.61 10.68 25.16
N ALA A 712 11.55 10.20 25.98
CA ALA A 712 12.73 10.97 26.35
C ALA A 712 13.53 11.45 25.11
N ASN A 713 13.90 12.73 25.09
CA ASN A 713 14.51 13.45 23.96
C ASN A 713 13.63 13.58 22.69
N ALA A 714 12.38 13.10 22.68
CA ALA A 714 11.43 13.41 21.62
C ALA A 714 10.93 14.87 21.72
N THR A 715 10.48 15.44 20.60
CA THR A 715 9.94 16.80 20.55
C THR A 715 8.54 16.83 19.95
N LEU A 716 7.59 17.41 20.67
CA LEU A 716 6.22 17.70 20.23
C LEU A 716 6.02 19.22 20.31
N THR A 717 6.32 19.95 19.23
CA THR A 717 6.48 21.42 19.29
C THR A 717 5.19 22.14 19.68
N THR A 718 4.05 21.75 19.12
CA THR A 718 2.72 22.27 19.51
C THR A 718 1.68 21.15 19.57
N LEU A 719 0.94 21.09 20.67
CA LEU A 719 -0.23 20.23 20.84
C LEU A 719 -1.47 21.09 21.09
N THR A 720 -2.54 20.83 20.34
CA THR A 720 -3.86 21.46 20.54
C THR A 720 -4.96 20.39 20.60
N ASN A 721 -5.64 20.32 21.74
CA ASN A 721 -6.87 19.53 21.92
C ASN A 721 -8.06 20.50 21.91
N GLN A 722 -8.90 20.46 20.87
CA GLN A 722 -9.98 21.44 20.66
C GLN A 722 -11.25 21.13 21.49
N GLN A 723 -12.32 21.91 21.32
CA GLN A 723 -13.52 21.82 22.14
C GLN A 723 -14.26 20.49 21.91
N ASN A 724 -14.65 19.80 22.98
CA ASN A 724 -15.23 18.45 22.93
C ASN A 724 -14.29 17.37 22.35
N ALA A 725 -13.01 17.69 22.12
CA ALA A 725 -12.00 16.71 21.73
C ALA A 725 -11.45 16.01 22.98
N THR A 726 -11.14 14.72 22.88
CA THR A 726 -10.69 13.90 24.01
C THR A 726 -9.28 13.38 23.77
N ILE A 727 -8.41 13.53 24.78
CA ILE A 727 -7.19 12.74 24.93
C ILE A 727 -7.34 11.95 26.25
N THR A 728 -7.31 10.62 26.23
CA THR A 728 -7.45 9.87 27.48
C THR A 728 -6.16 9.98 28.29
N THR A 729 -5.00 9.65 27.71
CA THR A 729 -3.70 9.74 28.37
C THR A 729 -2.69 10.50 27.50
N LEU A 730 -1.95 11.43 28.11
CA LEU A 730 -0.75 12.03 27.54
C LEU A 730 0.41 11.85 28.53
N GLU A 731 1.40 11.07 28.11
CA GLU A 731 2.66 10.84 28.82
C GLU A 731 3.75 11.65 28.12
N ASN A 732 4.41 12.55 28.85
CA ASN A 732 5.48 13.40 28.32
C ASN A 732 6.77 13.17 29.12
N SER A 733 7.67 12.34 28.58
CA SER A 733 9.07 12.22 29.03
C SER A 733 10.02 13.09 28.20
N GLY A 734 9.55 13.60 27.06
CA GLY A 734 10.26 14.50 26.15
C GLY A 734 9.88 15.98 26.32
N ASN A 735 9.96 16.73 25.23
CA ASN A 735 9.77 18.18 25.23
C ASN A 735 8.49 18.59 24.48
N ILE A 736 7.66 19.42 25.11
CA ILE A 736 6.61 20.23 24.48
C ILE A 736 7.07 21.69 24.50
N THR A 737 7.65 22.13 23.38
CA THR A 737 8.56 23.30 23.33
C THR A 737 7.88 24.65 23.05
N THR A 738 6.67 24.67 22.48
CA THR A 738 5.90 25.91 22.29
C THR A 738 4.67 25.94 23.19
N SER A 739 3.73 25.01 23.01
CA SER A 739 2.53 24.96 23.84
C SER A 739 1.80 23.61 23.82
N LEU A 740 1.17 23.31 24.97
CA LEU A 740 0.04 22.41 25.10
C LEU A 740 -1.19 23.27 25.38
N THR A 741 -2.15 23.29 24.46
CA THR A 741 -3.44 23.97 24.62
C THR A 741 -4.57 22.94 24.71
N ASN A 742 -5.28 22.92 25.84
CA ASN A 742 -6.43 22.04 26.06
C ASN A 742 -7.74 22.82 26.19
N ASN A 743 -8.57 22.75 25.16
CA ASN A 743 -9.92 23.30 25.14
C ASN A 743 -11.00 22.20 25.27
N GLY A 744 -10.59 20.93 25.26
CA GLY A 744 -11.44 19.75 25.38
C GLY A 744 -11.26 19.07 26.73
N SER A 745 -11.18 17.73 26.71
CA SER A 745 -10.89 16.92 27.89
C SER A 745 -9.55 16.20 27.75
N ILE A 746 -8.71 16.27 28.78
CA ILE A 746 -7.62 15.33 29.02
C ILE A 746 -7.94 14.55 30.29
N THR A 747 -7.97 13.22 30.26
CA THR A 747 -8.23 12.44 31.48
C THR A 747 -6.97 12.42 32.36
N THR A 748 -5.84 12.00 31.81
CA THR A 748 -4.54 11.96 32.51
C THR A 748 -3.46 12.66 31.69
N LEU A 749 -2.78 13.62 32.32
CA LEU A 749 -1.58 14.28 31.82
C LEU A 749 -0.42 14.02 32.79
N GLU A 750 0.46 13.09 32.41
CA GLU A 750 1.68 12.74 33.13
C GLU A 750 2.87 13.45 32.46
N ASN A 751 3.31 14.57 33.03
CA ASN A 751 4.63 15.13 32.71
C ASN A 751 5.67 14.35 33.52
N LYS A 752 6.31 13.37 32.88
CA LYS A 752 7.16 12.37 33.51
C LYS A 752 8.55 12.90 33.82
N THR A 753 9.33 12.13 34.57
CA THR A 753 10.70 12.45 34.98
C THR A 753 11.54 12.91 33.77
N SER A 754 12.11 14.12 33.85
CA SER A 754 12.82 14.84 32.77
C SER A 754 11.96 15.45 31.64
N GLY A 755 10.64 15.21 31.66
CA GLY A 755 9.68 15.81 30.75
C GLY A 755 9.53 17.31 30.94
N SER A 756 9.45 18.04 29.83
CA SER A 756 9.39 19.50 29.80
C SER A 756 8.18 20.00 29.02
N ILE A 757 7.39 20.92 29.60
CA ILE A 757 6.27 21.61 28.95
C ILE A 757 6.45 23.11 29.11
N THR A 758 6.72 23.82 28.01
CA THR A 758 7.04 25.26 28.06
C THR A 758 5.82 26.13 28.36
N SER A 759 4.62 25.71 27.94
CA SER A 759 3.38 26.38 28.29
C SER A 759 2.21 25.39 28.29
N LEU A 760 1.51 25.26 29.42
CA LEU A 760 0.27 24.51 29.56
C LEU A 760 -0.89 25.47 29.76
N SER A 761 -1.72 25.63 28.72
CA SER A 761 -2.93 26.47 28.74
C SER A 761 -4.17 25.59 28.72
N ASN A 762 -4.83 25.45 29.87
CA ASN A 762 -6.10 24.76 29.99
C ASN A 762 -7.28 25.75 29.92
N THR A 763 -8.23 25.52 29.02
CA THR A 763 -9.54 26.20 29.01
C THR A 763 -10.71 25.23 29.17
N GLY A 764 -10.47 23.92 29.02
CA GLY A 764 -11.42 22.83 29.26
C GLY A 764 -11.11 22.05 30.54
N THR A 765 -11.18 20.72 30.48
CA THR A 765 -10.98 19.84 31.64
C THR A 765 -9.68 19.06 31.56
N ILE A 766 -8.92 19.03 32.66
CA ILE A 766 -7.92 18.00 32.95
C ILE A 766 -8.38 17.26 34.22
N THR A 767 -8.51 15.93 34.19
CA THR A 767 -8.90 15.20 35.41
C THR A 767 -7.70 15.02 36.34
N THR A 768 -6.62 14.43 35.85
CA THR A 768 -5.35 14.32 36.59
C THR A 768 -4.23 15.01 35.81
N LEU A 769 -3.54 15.95 36.45
CA LEU A 769 -2.28 16.52 36.02
C LEU A 769 -1.21 16.13 37.04
N GLU A 770 -0.25 15.31 36.63
CA GLU A 770 0.91 14.94 37.43
C GLU A 770 2.19 15.49 36.79
N ASN A 771 2.98 16.20 37.59
CA ASN A 771 4.31 16.67 37.22
C ASN A 771 5.32 15.95 38.13
N GLU A 772 5.95 14.89 37.60
CA GLU A 772 6.87 14.01 38.33
C GLU A 772 8.14 14.72 38.83
N SER A 773 8.93 14.05 39.66
CA SER A 773 10.22 14.59 40.11
C SER A 773 11.16 14.87 38.93
N ASN A 774 11.84 16.03 38.96
CA ASN A 774 12.66 16.57 37.85
C ASN A 774 11.88 16.89 36.55
N ALA A 775 10.56 16.68 36.49
CA ALA A 775 9.73 17.17 35.41
C ALA A 775 9.50 18.68 35.56
N THR A 776 9.37 19.38 34.44
CA THR A 776 9.27 20.85 34.38
C THR A 776 8.06 21.30 33.58
N ILE A 777 7.24 22.16 34.17
CA ILE A 777 6.23 22.96 33.46
C ILE A 777 6.61 24.42 33.61
N THR A 778 7.06 25.10 32.56
CA THR A 778 7.56 26.48 32.72
C THR A 778 6.42 27.42 33.13
N THR A 779 5.25 27.34 32.48
CA THR A 779 4.04 28.13 32.80
C THR A 779 2.80 27.25 32.81
N LEU A 780 1.94 27.37 33.83
CA LEU A 780 0.66 26.66 33.93
C LEU A 780 -0.50 27.66 34.09
N ASN A 781 -1.38 27.75 33.09
CA ASN A 781 -2.54 28.64 33.10
C ASN A 781 -3.85 27.84 33.01
N ASN A 782 -4.62 27.81 34.10
CA ASN A 782 -6.01 27.33 34.11
C ASN A 782 -6.93 28.53 33.81
N SER A 783 -7.19 28.78 32.53
CA SER A 783 -7.24 30.13 31.96
C SER A 783 -8.62 30.82 31.93
N ASN A 784 -9.69 30.17 32.41
CA ASN A 784 -11.02 30.81 32.54
C ASN A 784 -11.88 30.07 33.58
N ALA A 785 -13.03 30.65 33.97
CA ALA A 785 -13.91 30.12 35.03
C ALA A 785 -14.41 28.67 34.80
N ASN A 786 -14.59 28.26 33.55
CA ASN A 786 -15.00 26.91 33.17
C ASN A 786 -13.82 25.92 33.07
N ALA A 787 -12.57 26.39 33.18
CA ALA A 787 -11.39 25.55 33.10
C ALA A 787 -11.22 24.76 34.40
N ILE A 788 -11.18 23.43 34.31
CA ILE A 788 -11.14 22.52 35.46
C ILE A 788 -9.82 21.75 35.45
N ILE A 789 -9.14 21.70 36.59
CA ILE A 789 -8.13 20.68 36.89
C ILE A 789 -8.59 19.95 38.16
N GLN A 790 -9.03 18.70 38.07
CA GLN A 790 -9.61 18.04 39.26
C GLN A 790 -8.51 17.72 40.28
N THR A 791 -7.41 17.11 39.84
CA THR A 791 -6.19 16.93 40.66
C THR A 791 -4.96 17.44 39.92
N LEU A 792 -4.23 18.36 40.55
CA LEU A 792 -2.87 18.73 40.21
C LEU A 792 -1.93 18.19 41.30
N THR A 793 -1.10 17.21 40.93
CA THR A 793 0.00 16.70 41.76
C THR A 793 1.31 17.26 41.21
N ASN A 794 2.05 18.03 42.01
CA ASN A 794 3.36 18.58 41.62
C ASN A 794 4.46 18.03 42.53
N ASN A 795 5.32 17.18 42.00
CA ASN A 795 6.56 16.73 42.62
C ASN A 795 7.82 17.21 41.85
N GLY A 796 7.60 17.84 40.69
CA GLY A 796 8.61 18.54 39.88
C GLY A 796 8.56 20.06 40.06
N THR A 797 8.99 20.80 39.03
CA THR A 797 9.06 22.27 39.06
C THR A 797 8.01 22.93 38.17
N ILE A 798 7.33 23.96 38.70
CA ILE A 798 6.55 24.94 37.92
C ILE A 798 7.31 26.27 37.93
N THR A 799 8.01 26.59 36.84
CA THR A 799 9.21 27.48 36.88
C THR A 799 8.92 28.98 36.91
N THR A 800 7.80 29.46 36.36
CA THR A 800 7.47 30.91 36.34
C THR A 800 6.19 31.21 37.12
N THR A 801 5.06 30.63 36.74
CA THR A 801 3.75 30.95 37.30
C THR A 801 2.76 29.81 37.10
N LEU A 802 1.99 29.54 38.15
CA LEU A 802 0.70 28.88 38.10
C LEU A 802 -0.39 29.94 38.26
N SER A 803 -1.15 30.21 37.20
CA SER A 803 -2.31 31.11 37.21
C SER A 803 -3.61 30.30 37.17
N ASN A 804 -4.46 30.45 38.18
CA ASN A 804 -5.77 29.82 38.23
C ASN A 804 -6.89 30.85 38.12
N MET A 805 -7.51 30.93 36.95
CA MET A 805 -8.75 31.67 36.67
C MET A 805 -9.98 30.74 36.62
N GLY A 806 -9.80 29.45 36.90
CA GLY A 806 -10.83 28.41 36.87
C GLY A 806 -10.98 27.68 38.20
N THR A 807 -11.25 26.37 38.14
CA THR A 807 -11.38 25.54 39.36
C THR A 807 -10.27 24.50 39.42
N ILE A 808 -9.54 24.47 40.53
CA ILE A 808 -8.64 23.36 40.89
C ILE A 808 -9.21 22.66 42.13
N THR A 809 -9.68 21.42 42.00
CA THR A 809 -10.33 20.75 43.16
C THR A 809 -9.29 20.30 44.19
N LYS A 810 -8.15 19.74 43.76
CA LYS A 810 -7.00 19.44 44.61
C LYS A 810 -5.71 19.93 43.95
N LEU A 811 -4.95 20.76 44.65
CA LEU A 811 -3.55 21.05 44.36
C LEU A 811 -2.70 20.43 45.46
N ASP A 812 -1.76 19.57 45.09
CA ASP A 812 -0.87 18.85 46.00
C ASP A 812 0.59 19.05 45.57
N ASN A 813 1.25 20.06 46.15
CA ASN A 813 2.67 20.32 45.92
C ASN A 813 3.49 19.45 46.89
N GLN A 814 3.97 18.31 46.42
CA GLN A 814 4.70 17.31 47.22
C GLN A 814 6.07 17.82 47.69
N SER A 815 6.79 17.03 48.49
CA SER A 815 8.01 17.47 49.20
C SER A 815 9.21 17.84 48.30
N ALA A 816 9.32 17.30 47.09
CA ALA A 816 10.27 17.77 46.07
C ALA A 816 9.65 18.79 45.09
N GLY A 817 8.35 19.04 45.21
CA GLY A 817 7.58 19.97 44.40
C GLY A 817 7.98 21.43 44.63
N SER A 818 8.34 22.12 43.56
CA SER A 818 8.62 23.55 43.57
C SER A 818 7.65 24.29 42.65
N ILE A 819 7.02 25.32 43.17
CA ILE A 819 6.25 26.30 42.39
C ILE A 819 6.94 27.66 42.54
N ALA A 820 7.12 28.37 41.44
CA ALA A 820 7.63 29.73 41.46
C ALA A 820 6.60 30.67 42.11
N SER A 821 5.53 31.04 41.40
CA SER A 821 4.41 31.83 41.93
C SER A 821 3.08 31.11 41.72
N LEU A 822 2.16 31.21 42.68
CA LEU A 822 0.78 30.74 42.57
C LEU A 822 -0.18 31.92 42.68
N THR A 823 -0.86 32.27 41.59
CA THR A 823 -1.92 33.29 41.57
C THR A 823 -3.29 32.63 41.41
N ASN A 824 -4.11 32.64 42.46
CA ASN A 824 -5.52 32.25 42.40
C ASN A 824 -6.40 33.48 42.15
N GLN A 825 -7.24 33.40 41.12
CA GLN A 825 -8.21 34.42 40.70
C GLN A 825 -9.66 33.89 40.75
N HIS A 826 -9.84 32.60 41.02
CA HIS A 826 -11.13 31.94 41.12
C HIS A 826 -11.07 30.86 42.22
N ASN A 827 -11.25 29.57 41.95
CA ASN A 827 -11.46 28.56 43.00
C ASN A 827 -10.32 27.54 43.10
N ILE A 828 -9.82 27.32 44.32
CA ILE A 828 -9.05 26.12 44.70
C ILE A 828 -9.73 25.49 45.92
N THR A 829 -10.25 24.25 45.81
CA THR A 829 -10.94 23.65 46.97
C THR A 829 -9.93 23.24 48.04
N THR A 830 -8.98 22.36 47.72
CA THR A 830 -7.90 21.95 48.63
C THR A 830 -6.55 22.31 48.05
N LEU A 831 -5.76 23.08 48.79
CA LEU A 831 -4.36 23.36 48.52
C LEU A 831 -3.49 22.73 49.62
N THR A 832 -2.74 21.69 49.28
CA THR A 832 -1.68 21.12 50.12
C THR A 832 -0.32 21.55 49.59
N ASN A 833 0.52 22.11 50.47
CA ASN A 833 1.91 22.40 50.20
C ASN A 833 2.82 21.64 51.18
N SER A 834 3.61 20.71 50.65
CA SER A 834 4.66 19.97 51.36
C SER A 834 6.07 20.32 50.86
N GLY A 835 6.17 20.88 49.64
CA GLY A 835 7.39 21.46 49.07
C GLY A 835 7.39 22.99 49.16
N SER A 836 7.89 23.70 48.15
CA SER A 836 8.00 25.17 48.22
C SER A 836 7.15 25.92 47.19
N ILE A 837 6.56 27.04 47.61
CA ILE A 837 6.09 28.11 46.73
C ILE A 837 6.98 29.34 46.98
N THR A 838 7.94 29.57 46.08
CA THR A 838 9.17 30.34 46.35
C THR A 838 9.00 31.86 46.19
N GLN A 839 8.21 32.30 45.22
CA GLN A 839 7.80 33.71 45.01
C GLN A 839 6.40 33.99 45.58
N GLY A 840 5.82 33.01 46.27
CA GLY A 840 4.61 33.16 47.08
C GLY A 840 3.29 32.89 46.39
N LEU A 841 2.24 32.98 47.19
CA LEU A 841 0.84 32.76 46.84
C LEU A 841 0.07 34.08 46.89
N THR A 842 -0.66 34.41 45.83
CA THR A 842 -1.64 35.50 45.80
C THR A 842 -3.04 34.94 45.60
N ASN A 843 -3.93 35.14 46.57
CA ASN A 843 -5.36 34.86 46.43
C ASN A 843 -6.07 36.20 46.18
N GLN A 844 -6.48 36.47 44.93
CA GLN A 844 -7.01 37.77 44.52
C GLN A 844 -8.42 38.03 45.08
N ALA A 845 -8.91 39.27 44.93
CA ALA A 845 -10.28 39.63 45.30
C ALA A 845 -11.32 38.74 44.60
N ASN A 846 -12.33 38.30 45.35
CA ASN A 846 -13.36 37.32 44.97
C ASN A 846 -12.85 35.87 44.76
N ALA A 847 -11.54 35.63 44.73
CA ALA A 847 -11.00 34.28 44.67
C ALA A 847 -11.22 33.54 46.00
N THR A 848 -11.43 32.23 45.92
CA THR A 848 -11.68 31.35 47.07
C THR A 848 -10.64 30.23 47.12
N ILE A 849 -10.05 30.04 48.30
CA ILE A 849 -9.42 28.79 48.71
C ILE A 849 -10.31 28.21 49.82
N THR A 850 -10.75 26.95 49.74
CA THR A 850 -11.53 26.40 50.86
C THR A 850 -10.60 26.05 52.02
N THR A 851 -9.60 25.20 51.75
CA THR A 851 -8.61 24.77 52.74
C THR A 851 -7.20 24.87 52.19
N LEU A 852 -6.33 25.60 52.90
CA LEU A 852 -4.89 25.68 52.64
C LEU A 852 -4.17 24.94 53.78
N THR A 853 -3.32 23.97 53.44
CA THR A 853 -2.49 23.22 54.39
C THR A 853 -1.03 23.26 53.97
N ASN A 854 -0.19 23.92 54.77
CA ASN A 854 1.27 23.91 54.66
C ASN A 854 1.81 22.88 55.66
N THR A 855 2.54 21.85 55.20
CA THR A 855 2.78 20.65 56.02
C THR A 855 4.10 19.93 55.70
N GLY A 856 4.99 19.81 56.69
CA GLY A 856 6.27 19.07 56.58
C GLY A 856 7.51 19.97 56.56
N ALA A 857 8.69 19.38 56.81
CA ALA A 857 9.94 20.14 56.97
C ALA A 857 10.44 20.85 55.69
N SER A 858 10.05 20.37 54.51
CA SER A 858 10.32 21.04 53.22
C SER A 858 9.29 22.12 52.88
N ALA A 859 8.22 22.25 53.67
CA ALA A 859 7.05 23.06 53.34
C ALA A 859 7.29 24.55 53.60
N ASN A 860 7.64 25.30 52.55
CA ASN A 860 7.94 26.73 52.63
C ASN A 860 7.05 27.55 51.69
N LEU A 861 6.20 28.38 52.29
CA LEU A 861 5.49 29.47 51.61
C LEU A 861 6.19 30.79 51.96
N SER A 862 6.82 31.44 50.97
CA SER A 862 7.54 32.69 51.24
C SER A 862 6.58 33.83 51.56
N THR A 863 5.56 34.05 50.73
CA THR A 863 4.46 34.97 51.02
C THR A 863 3.10 34.33 50.76
N ILE A 864 2.10 34.76 51.53
CA ILE A 864 0.67 34.55 51.28
C ILE A 864 0.01 35.92 51.32
N THR A 865 -0.42 36.42 50.17
CA THR A 865 -1.19 37.66 50.04
C THR A 865 -2.65 37.30 49.78
N ASN A 866 -3.49 37.39 50.82
CA ASN A 866 -4.91 37.06 50.73
C ASN A 866 -5.77 38.31 50.59
N SER A 867 -6.24 38.61 49.39
CA SER A 867 -7.29 39.62 49.10
C SER A 867 -8.67 38.99 48.86
N GLY A 868 -8.76 37.66 48.87
CA GLY A 868 -9.98 36.88 48.71
C GLY A 868 -10.38 36.13 49.98
N ASN A 869 -11.03 34.99 49.82
CA ASN A 869 -11.54 34.18 50.93
C ASN A 869 -10.71 32.92 51.14
N ILE A 870 -10.35 32.63 52.39
CA ILE A 870 -9.96 31.30 52.87
C ILE A 870 -11.07 30.79 53.80
N THR A 871 -12.01 30.01 53.25
CA THR A 871 -13.35 29.86 53.83
C THR A 871 -13.48 28.81 54.94
N GLN A 872 -12.61 27.78 54.96
CA GLN A 872 -12.57 26.81 56.05
C GLN A 872 -11.35 27.04 56.94
N SER A 873 -10.13 26.84 56.43
CA SER A 873 -8.90 27.01 57.21
C SER A 873 -7.62 27.22 56.40
N LEU A 874 -6.67 27.92 57.03
CA LEU A 874 -5.25 27.97 56.72
C LEU A 874 -4.51 27.26 57.86
N ILE A 875 -3.95 26.10 57.58
CA ILE A 875 -3.24 25.25 58.55
C ILE A 875 -1.74 25.25 58.22
N ASN A 876 -0.89 25.47 59.22
CA ASN A 876 0.56 25.35 59.12
C ASN A 876 1.03 24.32 60.17
N LYS A 877 1.57 23.17 59.73
CA LYS A 877 1.84 22.02 60.61
C LYS A 877 3.09 21.21 60.24
N ASP A 878 3.45 20.24 61.06
CA ASP A 878 4.56 19.29 60.83
C ASP A 878 5.90 19.96 60.50
N SER A 879 6.24 21.02 61.23
CA SER A 879 7.45 21.86 61.05
C SER A 879 7.47 22.72 59.77
N ALA A 880 6.31 22.95 59.15
CA ALA A 880 6.17 23.85 58.01
C ALA A 880 6.39 25.33 58.37
N THR A 881 6.82 26.10 57.38
CA THR A 881 7.13 27.54 57.52
C THR A 881 6.32 28.39 56.54
N ILE A 882 5.69 29.45 57.06
CA ILE A 882 5.15 30.57 56.29
C ILE A 882 5.98 31.80 56.68
N THR A 883 6.68 32.42 55.73
CA THR A 883 7.54 33.57 56.06
C THR A 883 6.72 34.84 56.25
N THR A 884 5.77 35.13 55.36
CA THR A 884 4.80 36.23 55.53
C THR A 884 3.38 35.79 55.17
N LEU A 885 2.43 36.04 56.06
CA LEU A 885 1.00 35.96 55.80
C LEU A 885 0.39 37.36 55.94
N THR A 886 -0.03 37.95 54.83
CA THR A 886 -0.75 39.23 54.81
C THR A 886 -2.19 38.99 54.36
N ASN A 887 -3.13 39.16 55.28
CA ASN A 887 -4.55 39.23 54.99
C ASN A 887 -4.90 40.69 54.64
N GLU A 888 -5.14 40.96 53.37
CA GLU A 888 -5.34 42.31 52.83
C GLU A 888 -6.72 42.90 53.19
N THR A 889 -6.95 44.17 52.80
CA THR A 889 -8.16 44.95 53.18
C THR A 889 -9.50 44.35 52.75
N ASN A 890 -9.51 43.45 51.76
CA ASN A 890 -10.68 42.67 51.33
C ASN A 890 -10.59 41.18 51.73
N GLY A 891 -9.52 40.78 52.42
CA GLY A 891 -9.19 39.40 52.73
C GLY A 891 -9.96 38.85 53.92
N SER A 892 -10.58 37.68 53.77
CA SER A 892 -11.23 36.95 54.86
C SER A 892 -10.58 35.60 55.07
N ILE A 893 -10.21 35.27 56.31
CA ILE A 893 -9.70 33.93 56.68
C ILE A 893 -10.53 33.40 57.86
N ASN A 894 -11.27 32.32 57.65
CA ASN A 894 -12.11 31.77 58.71
C ASN A 894 -11.28 31.21 59.88
N LYS A 895 -10.25 30.40 59.59
CA LYS A 895 -9.32 29.91 60.61
C LYS A 895 -7.87 30.03 60.13
N VAL A 896 -6.99 30.57 60.97
CA VAL A 896 -5.54 30.35 60.90
C VAL A 896 -5.15 29.42 62.05
N GLU A 897 -4.41 28.36 61.75
CA GLU A 897 -3.99 27.35 62.73
C GLU A 897 -2.50 27.03 62.54
N ASN A 898 -1.65 27.57 63.40
CA ASN A 898 -0.22 27.28 63.41
C ASN A 898 0.07 26.21 64.47
N GLN A 899 0.16 24.94 64.06
CA GLN A 899 0.35 23.80 64.96
C GLN A 899 1.78 23.75 65.53
N ALA A 900 2.00 22.84 66.49
CA ALA A 900 3.29 22.65 67.16
C ALA A 900 4.47 22.49 66.17
N ASN A 901 5.66 22.91 66.60
CA ASN A 901 6.92 22.94 65.84
C ASN A 901 6.91 23.79 64.55
N SER A 902 5.77 24.39 64.18
CA SER A 902 5.57 25.06 62.89
C SER A 902 5.64 26.58 63.07
N THR A 903 6.10 27.30 62.05
CA THR A 903 6.45 28.72 62.17
C THR A 903 5.69 29.61 61.18
N ILE A 904 5.11 30.69 61.69
CA ILE A 904 4.69 31.85 60.90
C ILE A 904 5.57 33.03 61.33
N THR A 905 6.44 33.53 60.44
CA THR A 905 7.40 34.58 60.82
C THR A 905 6.76 35.96 60.88
N SER A 906 5.80 36.25 60.00
CA SER A 906 4.98 37.46 60.06
C SER A 906 3.53 37.18 59.70
N LEU A 907 2.62 37.68 60.53
CA LEU A 907 1.19 37.73 60.25
C LEU A 907 0.71 39.18 60.35
N GLU A 908 0.32 39.77 59.22
CA GLU A 908 -0.34 41.06 59.14
C GLU A 908 -1.82 40.87 58.75
N ASN A 909 -2.74 41.34 59.59
CA ASN A 909 -4.16 41.35 59.29
C ASN A 909 -4.66 42.79 59.06
N LYS A 910 -5.23 43.05 57.87
CA LYS A 910 -5.86 44.33 57.47
C LYS A 910 -7.38 44.24 57.34
N HIS A 911 -7.95 43.04 57.53
CA HIS A 911 -9.39 42.82 57.50
C HIS A 911 -9.80 41.73 58.51
N THR A 912 -10.39 40.62 58.09
CA THR A 912 -11.09 39.70 59.01
C THR A 912 -10.40 38.35 59.14
N ILE A 913 -10.09 37.97 60.38
CA ILE A 913 -9.77 36.59 60.76
C ILE A 913 -10.76 36.14 61.85
N THR A 914 -11.55 35.09 61.62
CA THR A 914 -12.51 34.65 62.66
C THR A 914 -11.76 34.01 63.83
N THR A 915 -10.90 33.03 63.56
CA THR A 915 -10.09 32.34 64.58
C THR A 915 -8.62 32.29 64.19
N LEU A 916 -7.72 32.66 65.11
CA LEU A 916 -6.27 32.49 65.00
C LEU A 916 -5.77 31.69 66.20
N GLU A 917 -5.43 30.42 65.95
CA GLU A 917 -4.85 29.49 66.93
C GLU A 917 -3.34 29.36 66.67
N ASN A 918 -2.52 29.70 67.66
CA ASN A 918 -1.06 29.51 67.63
C ASN A 918 -0.65 28.50 68.71
N ILE A 919 -0.13 27.35 68.29
CA ILE A 919 0.45 26.28 69.10
C ILE A 919 1.96 26.16 68.81
N GLY A 920 2.39 26.54 67.60
CA GLY A 920 3.80 26.69 67.22
C GLY A 920 4.37 28.07 67.54
N THR A 921 5.23 28.58 66.65
CA THR A 921 5.87 29.90 66.77
C THR A 921 5.23 30.90 65.82
N LEU A 922 4.77 32.03 66.35
CA LEU A 922 4.33 33.21 65.59
C LEU A 922 5.29 34.36 65.92
N THR A 923 6.21 34.68 65.02
CA THR A 923 7.34 35.57 65.37
C THR A 923 6.90 37.03 65.48
N THR A 924 6.06 37.50 64.56
CA THR A 924 5.41 38.83 64.61
C THR A 924 3.93 38.75 64.25
N LEU A 925 3.09 39.50 64.97
CA LEU A 925 1.65 39.63 64.74
C LEU A 925 1.25 41.10 64.76
N GLN A 926 0.64 41.58 63.67
CA GLN A 926 0.13 42.94 63.51
C GLN A 926 -1.34 42.88 63.08
N ASN A 927 -2.25 43.33 63.94
CA ASN A 927 -3.67 43.50 63.60
C ASN A 927 -3.92 45.01 63.35
N GLN A 928 -4.00 45.40 62.08
CA GLN A 928 -4.01 46.80 61.66
C GLN A 928 -5.32 47.53 62.00
N ALA A 929 -5.35 48.85 61.81
CA ALA A 929 -6.56 49.65 61.96
C ALA A 929 -7.72 49.09 61.11
N SER A 930 -8.94 49.09 61.67
CA SER A 930 -10.15 48.47 61.11
C SER A 930 -10.12 46.95 60.91
N ALA A 931 -8.99 46.27 61.13
CA ALA A 931 -8.93 44.82 61.11
C ALA A 931 -9.59 44.20 62.36
N THR A 932 -10.08 42.96 62.25
CA THR A 932 -10.73 42.23 63.34
C THR A 932 -10.22 40.79 63.42
N ILE A 933 -9.81 40.38 64.62
CA ILE A 933 -9.60 38.98 65.00
C ILE A 933 -10.70 38.62 66.01
N THR A 934 -11.62 37.70 65.69
CA THR A 934 -12.69 37.39 66.65
C THR A 934 -12.17 36.56 67.83
N THR A 935 -11.37 35.53 67.57
CA THR A 935 -10.73 34.72 68.62
C THR A 935 -9.24 34.55 68.35
N LEU A 936 -8.38 35.02 69.26
CA LEU A 936 -6.97 34.67 69.33
C LEU A 936 -6.74 33.67 70.47
N THR A 937 -6.13 32.53 70.17
CA THR A 937 -5.71 31.53 71.17
C THR A 937 -4.23 31.23 71.00
N ASN A 938 -3.40 31.62 71.97
CA ASN A 938 -1.97 31.33 71.98
C ASN A 938 -1.63 30.25 73.02
N SER A 939 -1.46 29.01 72.58
CA SER A 939 -0.86 27.90 73.34
C SER A 939 0.64 27.74 73.08
N GLY A 940 1.14 28.35 72.00
CA GLY A 940 2.53 28.32 71.57
C GLY A 940 3.32 29.56 72.00
N THR A 941 4.22 30.02 71.14
CA THR A 941 5.06 31.21 71.38
C THR A 941 4.70 32.34 70.42
N ILE A 942 4.45 33.55 70.96
CA ILE A 942 4.45 34.82 70.22
C ILE A 942 5.75 35.55 70.57
N ALA A 943 6.65 35.69 69.59
CA ALA A 943 8.08 35.77 69.90
C ALA A 943 8.67 37.18 70.05
N THR A 944 8.47 38.08 69.06
CA THR A 944 9.24 39.35 68.96
C THR A 944 8.40 40.61 68.81
N THR A 945 7.17 40.52 68.27
CA THR A 945 6.28 41.70 68.17
C THR A 945 4.83 41.27 68.20
N PHE A 946 4.04 41.86 69.10
CA PHE A 946 2.60 41.87 69.04
C PHE A 946 2.11 43.32 69.02
N SER A 947 1.33 43.68 68.00
CA SER A 947 0.70 44.99 67.86
C SER A 947 -0.77 44.85 67.47
N ASN A 948 -1.66 45.53 68.20
CA ASN A 948 -3.07 45.63 67.87
C ASN A 948 -3.49 47.11 67.72
N ASN A 949 -3.81 47.49 66.48
CA ASN A 949 -4.51 48.72 66.11
C ASN A 949 -5.97 48.48 65.71
N GLY A 950 -6.41 47.22 65.64
CA GLY A 950 -7.78 46.81 65.30
C GLY A 950 -8.55 46.24 66.50
N ASN A 951 -9.56 45.43 66.20
CA ASN A 951 -10.37 44.75 67.19
C ASN A 951 -9.85 43.32 67.45
N ILE A 952 -9.79 42.92 68.72
CA ILE A 952 -9.66 41.51 69.13
C ILE A 952 -10.78 41.20 70.13
N ASN A 953 -11.76 40.38 69.75
CA ASN A 953 -12.93 40.18 70.61
C ASN A 953 -12.61 39.26 71.81
N THR A 954 -11.85 38.19 71.60
CA THR A 954 -11.31 37.36 72.69
C THR A 954 -9.85 37.01 72.42
N LEU A 955 -8.98 37.24 73.40
CA LEU A 955 -7.58 36.85 73.42
C LEU A 955 -7.36 35.92 74.61
N THR A 956 -7.01 34.66 74.35
CA THR A 956 -6.64 33.69 75.39
C THR A 956 -5.17 33.28 75.24
N ASN A 957 -4.37 33.45 76.29
CA ASN A 957 -3.00 32.95 76.36
C ASN A 957 -2.90 31.77 77.34
N THR A 958 -2.39 30.66 76.85
CA THR A 958 -2.04 29.43 77.58
C THR A 958 -0.56 29.07 77.42
N GLY A 959 0.12 29.64 76.43
CA GLY A 959 1.55 29.49 76.15
C GLY A 959 2.36 30.72 76.59
N SER A 960 3.19 31.25 75.70
CA SER A 960 4.10 32.37 75.98
C SER A 960 3.96 33.53 74.98
N PHE A 961 3.89 34.74 75.52
CA PHE A 961 4.26 35.98 74.81
C PHE A 961 5.62 36.41 75.35
N THR A 962 6.69 36.18 74.59
CA THR A 962 8.03 36.73 74.90
C THR A 962 8.26 38.13 74.34
N ALA A 963 7.25 38.66 73.64
CA ALA A 963 7.14 40.06 73.24
C ALA A 963 6.09 40.79 74.10
N SER A 964 6.33 42.06 74.34
CA SER A 964 5.33 43.02 74.85
C SER A 964 4.05 43.01 74.00
N LEU A 965 2.90 42.89 74.67
CA LEU A 965 1.58 42.97 74.03
C LEU A 965 1.20 44.45 73.91
N ASN A 966 1.41 45.05 72.74
CA ASN A 966 1.06 46.45 72.49
C ASN A 966 -0.36 46.56 71.93
N ASN A 967 -1.30 47.01 72.75
CA ASN A 967 -2.63 47.43 72.32
C ASN A 967 -2.60 48.94 72.05
N ALA A 968 -2.37 49.30 70.79
CA ALA A 968 -2.02 50.65 70.35
C ALA A 968 -3.23 51.62 70.33
N THR A 969 -3.01 52.85 69.87
CA THR A 969 -3.94 54.01 69.97
C THR A 969 -5.33 53.86 69.35
N THR A 970 -5.58 52.78 68.60
CA THR A 970 -6.91 52.42 68.06
C THR A 970 -7.31 50.98 68.39
N GLY A 971 -6.50 50.27 69.16
CA GLY A 971 -6.64 48.86 69.50
C GLY A 971 -7.69 48.62 70.57
N VAL A 972 -8.66 47.74 70.28
CA VAL A 972 -9.67 47.28 71.24
C VAL A 972 -9.48 45.80 71.50
N ILE A 973 -9.32 45.42 72.76
CA ILE A 973 -9.39 44.02 73.21
C ILE A 973 -10.59 43.85 74.13
N THR A 974 -11.64 43.18 73.68
CA THR A 974 -12.89 43.07 74.48
C THR A 974 -12.72 42.13 75.66
N LYS A 975 -12.04 40.98 75.49
CA LYS A 975 -11.59 40.15 76.62
C LYS A 975 -10.18 39.62 76.37
N LEU A 976 -9.26 39.91 77.29
CA LEU A 976 -7.97 39.25 77.44
C LEU A 976 -8.05 38.25 78.61
N THR A 977 -7.46 37.07 78.44
CA THR A 977 -7.31 36.08 79.51
C THR A 977 -5.98 35.36 79.42
N ASN A 978 -5.10 35.59 80.40
CA ASN A 978 -3.87 34.84 80.57
C ASN A 978 -4.15 33.69 81.54
N GLN A 979 -4.26 32.46 81.04
CA GLN A 979 -4.57 31.27 81.84
C GLN A 979 -3.40 30.88 82.76
N SER A 980 -3.58 29.89 83.63
CA SER A 980 -2.59 29.52 84.66
C SER A 980 -1.23 29.03 84.13
N SER A 981 -1.18 28.41 82.94
CA SER A 981 0.07 28.10 82.23
C SER A 981 0.64 29.27 81.42
N GLY A 982 -0.15 30.34 81.26
CA GLY A 982 0.14 31.48 80.41
C GLY A 982 1.22 32.39 80.99
N THR A 983 2.23 32.67 80.18
CA THR A 983 3.27 33.66 80.45
C THR A 983 3.18 34.81 79.46
N MET A 984 3.31 36.04 79.95
CA MET A 984 3.45 37.23 79.12
C MET A 984 4.57 38.12 79.67
N GLN A 985 5.33 38.75 78.78
CA GLN A 985 6.37 39.71 79.16
C GLN A 985 5.73 40.92 79.85
N ASP A 986 4.96 41.71 79.10
CA ASP A 986 4.18 42.84 79.59
C ASP A 986 2.96 43.09 78.69
N ILE A 987 2.00 43.84 79.22
CA ILE A 987 0.91 44.45 78.46
C ILE A 987 1.11 45.96 78.46
N ASN A 988 1.01 46.57 77.28
CA ASN A 988 1.04 48.02 77.08
C ASN A 988 -0.27 48.45 76.41
N ASN A 989 -1.09 49.28 77.06
CA ASN A 989 -2.40 49.72 76.58
C ASN A 989 -2.46 51.23 76.33
N ASP A 990 -2.60 51.61 75.06
CA ASP A 990 -2.78 52.99 74.59
C ASP A 990 -4.25 53.34 74.30
N TYR A 991 -5.17 52.36 74.28
CA TYR A 991 -6.59 52.60 74.02
C TYR A 991 -7.52 51.78 74.92
N LYS A 992 -8.03 50.59 74.53
CA LYS A 992 -9.09 49.92 75.32
C LYS A 992 -8.91 48.42 75.52
N ILE A 993 -8.94 47.98 76.79
CA ILE A 993 -9.09 46.57 77.17
C ILE A 993 -10.29 46.42 78.12
N THR A 994 -11.45 45.99 77.62
CA THR A 994 -12.69 45.97 78.43
C THR A 994 -12.62 44.96 79.58
N THR A 995 -11.92 43.83 79.41
CA THR A 995 -11.68 42.88 80.50
C THR A 995 -10.31 42.21 80.34
N LEU A 996 -9.52 42.20 81.40
CA LEU A 996 -8.20 41.60 81.50
C LEU A 996 -8.20 40.64 82.69
N GLU A 997 -8.20 39.33 82.44
CA GLU A 997 -8.18 38.30 83.49
C GLU A 997 -6.81 37.57 83.50
N ASN A 998 -5.96 37.86 84.47
CA ASN A 998 -4.70 37.18 84.70
C ASN A 998 -4.87 36.03 85.70
N ARG A 999 -4.49 34.82 85.28
CA ARG A 999 -4.41 33.59 86.08
C ARG A 999 -3.01 32.96 86.09
N GLY A 1000 -2.11 33.44 85.22
CA GLY A 1000 -0.74 32.95 85.06
C GLY A 1000 0.30 33.94 85.57
N THR A 1001 1.35 34.18 84.76
CA THR A 1001 2.43 35.13 85.09
C THR A 1001 2.53 36.26 84.08
N ILE A 1002 2.61 37.51 84.58
CA ILE A 1002 2.96 38.71 83.80
C ILE A 1002 4.22 39.32 84.42
N THR A 1003 5.33 39.24 83.70
CA THR A 1003 6.69 39.35 84.28
C THR A 1003 7.15 40.78 84.51
N ASN A 1004 6.90 41.70 83.58
CA ASN A 1004 7.25 43.12 83.66
C ASN A 1004 6.03 44.00 84.05
N GLY A 1005 4.81 43.46 83.89
CA GLY A 1005 3.58 44.05 84.41
C GLY A 1005 2.60 44.52 83.33
N ILE A 1006 1.69 45.40 83.73
CA ILE A 1006 0.69 46.06 82.88
C ILE A 1006 0.96 47.56 82.93
N THR A 1007 1.19 48.18 81.79
CA THR A 1007 1.24 49.63 81.63
C THR A 1007 -0.03 50.10 80.92
N ASN A 1008 -0.81 50.94 81.58
CA ASN A 1008 -1.99 51.58 81.02
C ASN A 1008 -1.68 53.05 80.79
N ASN A 1009 -1.51 53.49 79.55
CA ASN A 1009 -1.05 54.84 79.21
C ASN A 1009 -2.19 55.86 79.34
N THR A 1010 -1.90 57.15 79.08
CA THR A 1010 -2.82 58.27 79.36
C THR A 1010 -4.17 58.20 78.61
N ASN A 1011 -4.23 57.54 77.45
CA ASN A 1011 -5.47 57.30 76.71
C ASN A 1011 -6.02 55.87 76.91
N GLY A 1012 -5.38 55.09 77.80
CA GLY A 1012 -5.70 53.71 78.09
C GLY A 1012 -6.83 53.56 79.09
N GLU A 1013 -7.86 52.81 78.70
CA GLU A 1013 -9.00 52.41 79.53
C GLU A 1013 -8.96 50.89 79.77
N ILE A 1014 -9.06 50.47 81.04
CA ILE A 1014 -9.27 49.08 81.43
C ILE A 1014 -10.51 48.96 82.32
N THR A 1015 -11.64 48.50 81.78
CA THR A 1015 -12.90 48.46 82.54
C THR A 1015 -12.86 47.42 83.66
N THR A 1016 -12.16 46.29 83.50
CA THR A 1016 -11.91 45.33 84.58
C THR A 1016 -10.56 44.61 84.43
N LEU A 1017 -9.73 44.67 85.47
CA LEU A 1017 -8.43 44.00 85.59
C LEU A 1017 -8.49 43.02 86.77
N LYS A 1018 -8.70 41.74 86.50
CA LYS A 1018 -8.78 40.68 87.50
C LYS A 1018 -7.46 39.90 87.56
N ASN A 1019 -6.92 39.67 88.76
CA ASN A 1019 -5.70 38.90 89.01
C ASN A 1019 -6.02 37.76 90.00
N ALA A 1020 -6.04 36.51 89.54
CA ALA A 1020 -6.66 35.39 90.25
C ALA A 1020 -5.82 34.10 90.20
N GLN A 1021 -5.27 33.66 91.33
CA GLN A 1021 -4.24 32.59 91.43
C GLN A 1021 -2.93 32.92 90.68
N ALA A 1022 -2.68 34.22 90.44
CA ALA A 1022 -1.73 34.71 89.45
C ALA A 1022 -0.61 35.57 90.04
N THR A 1023 0.51 35.68 89.32
CA THR A 1023 1.59 36.64 89.64
C THR A 1023 1.61 37.78 88.63
N LEU A 1024 1.60 39.00 89.14
CA LEU A 1024 1.68 40.24 88.37
C LEU A 1024 2.72 41.17 89.03
N SER A 1025 3.80 41.50 88.33
CA SER A 1025 4.89 42.28 88.94
C SER A 1025 4.56 43.76 89.13
N SER A 1026 3.86 44.39 88.19
CA SER A 1026 3.40 45.78 88.34
C SER A 1026 2.10 46.08 87.60
N ILE A 1027 1.35 47.06 88.09
CA ILE A 1027 0.34 47.83 87.34
C ILE A 1027 0.80 49.29 87.37
N ASN A 1028 1.18 49.86 86.23
CA ASN A 1028 1.52 51.27 86.09
C ASN A 1028 0.38 51.95 85.33
N ASN A 1029 -0.49 52.67 86.05
CA ASN A 1029 -1.66 53.32 85.47
C ASN A 1029 -1.41 54.82 85.29
N SER A 1030 -1.51 55.30 84.05
CA SER A 1030 -1.51 56.72 83.67
C SER A 1030 -2.84 57.19 83.06
N GLY A 1031 -3.81 56.27 82.90
CA GLY A 1031 -5.15 56.52 82.36
C GLY A 1031 -6.24 56.03 83.33
N ASP A 1032 -7.29 55.38 82.81
CA ASP A 1032 -8.47 54.99 83.58
C ASP A 1032 -8.57 53.47 83.78
N ILE A 1033 -8.80 53.03 85.02
CA ILE A 1033 -9.12 51.63 85.35
C ILE A 1033 -10.35 51.56 86.27
N THR A 1034 -11.51 51.16 85.76
CA THR A 1034 -12.75 51.17 86.55
C THR A 1034 -12.77 50.11 87.65
N THR A 1035 -12.17 48.94 87.45
CA THR A 1035 -12.07 47.93 88.52
C THR A 1035 -10.79 47.12 88.43
N ILE A 1036 -10.04 47.05 89.53
CA ILE A 1036 -8.98 46.07 89.76
C ILE A 1036 -9.51 45.07 90.80
N GLU A 1037 -9.49 43.77 90.50
CA GLU A 1037 -9.82 42.70 91.45
C GLU A 1037 -8.62 41.75 91.62
N ASN A 1038 -7.88 41.88 92.70
CA ASN A 1038 -6.92 40.86 93.14
C ASN A 1038 -7.66 39.83 94.01
N THR A 1039 -7.70 38.57 93.59
CA THR A 1039 -8.57 37.55 94.19
C THR A 1039 -7.94 36.15 94.10
N GLU A 1040 -8.59 35.14 94.67
CA GLU A 1040 -8.15 33.73 94.62
C GLU A 1040 -6.63 33.55 94.93
N SER A 1041 -6.10 34.17 96.00
CA SER A 1041 -4.67 34.15 96.34
C SER A 1041 -3.72 34.76 95.30
N GLY A 1042 -4.22 35.70 94.48
CA GLY A 1042 -3.41 36.46 93.52
C GLY A 1042 -2.38 37.37 94.20
N VAL A 1043 -1.24 37.56 93.54
CA VAL A 1043 -0.13 38.41 93.99
C VAL A 1043 0.10 39.54 92.98
N ILE A 1044 0.04 40.79 93.46
CA ILE A 1044 0.46 41.97 92.71
C ILE A 1044 1.61 42.63 93.48
N SER A 1045 2.80 42.72 92.88
CA SER A 1045 3.97 43.23 93.62
C SER A 1045 4.00 44.76 93.70
N ALA A 1046 3.51 45.47 92.68
CA ALA A 1046 3.37 46.93 92.70
C ALA A 1046 2.10 47.41 91.97
N ILE A 1047 1.46 48.45 92.48
CA ILE A 1047 0.48 49.27 91.77
C ILE A 1047 0.95 50.72 91.87
N SER A 1048 1.14 51.38 90.74
CA SER A 1048 1.53 52.78 90.61
C SER A 1048 0.41 53.53 89.88
N ASN A 1049 -0.47 54.18 90.63
CA ASN A 1049 -1.48 55.07 90.04
C ASN A 1049 -0.85 56.46 89.86
N MET A 1050 -0.53 56.81 88.63
CA MET A 1050 0.30 57.96 88.27
C MET A 1050 -0.52 59.26 88.21
N ALA A 1051 0.16 60.39 88.10
CA ALA A 1051 -0.49 61.69 88.20
C ALA A 1051 -1.60 61.88 87.15
N ASN A 1052 -2.79 62.29 87.61
CA ASN A 1052 -4.03 62.47 86.84
C ASN A 1052 -4.70 61.17 86.33
N ALA A 1053 -4.24 59.99 86.76
CA ALA A 1053 -4.86 58.70 86.46
C ALA A 1053 -6.00 58.37 87.44
N SER A 1054 -7.03 57.65 86.99
CA SER A 1054 -8.15 57.18 87.83
C SER A 1054 -8.14 55.67 88.03
N ILE A 1055 -8.42 55.23 89.26
CA ILE A 1055 -8.88 53.88 89.57
C ILE A 1055 -10.20 54.00 90.33
N ASP A 1056 -11.31 53.52 89.78
CA ASP A 1056 -12.61 53.73 90.44
C ASP A 1056 -12.83 52.71 91.57
N THR A 1057 -12.37 51.47 91.41
CA THR A 1057 -12.43 50.44 92.45
C THR A 1057 -11.19 49.53 92.43
N LEU A 1058 -10.60 49.30 93.60
CA LEU A 1058 -9.52 48.35 93.86
C LEU A 1058 -9.94 47.37 94.96
N GLU A 1059 -10.24 46.13 94.58
CA GLU A 1059 -10.57 45.06 95.52
C GLU A 1059 -9.39 44.10 95.69
N ASN A 1060 -8.98 43.85 96.93
CA ASN A 1060 -8.01 42.82 97.29
C ASN A 1060 -8.69 41.78 98.16
N LYS A 1061 -9.27 40.73 97.56
CA LYS A 1061 -10.06 39.71 98.24
C LYS A 1061 -9.19 38.82 99.14
N SER A 1062 -9.82 38.10 100.06
CA SER A 1062 -9.12 37.28 101.06
C SER A 1062 -8.18 36.23 100.46
N GLY A 1063 -7.08 35.96 101.17
CA GLY A 1063 -5.95 35.15 100.70
C GLY A 1063 -5.00 35.86 99.73
N SER A 1064 -5.42 36.95 99.10
CA SER A 1064 -4.67 37.65 98.04
C SER A 1064 -3.75 38.75 98.61
N THR A 1065 -2.64 39.03 97.93
CA THR A 1065 -1.61 39.96 98.41
C THR A 1065 -1.30 41.05 97.38
N ILE A 1066 -1.28 42.31 97.83
CA ILE A 1066 -0.71 43.45 97.10
C ILE A 1066 0.48 43.96 97.90
N THR A 1067 1.71 43.84 97.40
CA THR A 1067 2.89 44.24 98.18
C THR A 1067 2.96 45.75 98.32
N THR A 1068 2.96 46.51 97.22
CA THR A 1068 2.99 47.98 97.25
C THR A 1068 1.87 48.59 96.40
N LEU A 1069 1.17 49.59 96.94
CA LEU A 1069 0.35 50.54 96.18
C LEU A 1069 0.88 51.95 96.40
N THR A 1070 1.14 52.69 95.33
CA THR A 1070 1.44 54.12 95.35
C THR A 1070 0.37 54.86 94.55
N ASN A 1071 -0.42 55.69 95.22
CA ASN A 1071 -1.30 56.67 94.58
C ASN A 1071 -0.52 58.00 94.51
N MET A 1072 -0.18 58.47 93.32
CA MET A 1072 0.70 59.64 93.12
C MET A 1072 -0.05 60.98 93.27
N ALA A 1073 0.69 62.09 93.25
CA ALA A 1073 0.11 63.42 93.27
C ALA A 1073 -0.89 63.61 92.11
N ASN A 1074 -2.09 64.10 92.41
CA ASN A 1074 -3.23 64.26 91.49
C ASN A 1074 -3.79 62.93 90.92
N ALA A 1075 -3.38 61.77 91.43
CA ALA A 1075 -3.99 60.49 91.08
C ALA A 1075 -5.23 60.23 91.96
N LYS A 1076 -6.29 59.65 91.38
CA LYS A 1076 -7.55 59.36 92.07
C LYS A 1076 -7.74 57.85 92.25
N LEU A 1077 -8.14 57.43 93.45
CA LEU A 1077 -8.63 56.09 93.76
C LEU A 1077 -9.95 56.18 94.53
N GLU A 1078 -11.10 55.92 93.89
CA GLU A 1078 -12.40 56.18 94.55
C GLU A 1078 -12.75 55.16 95.64
N THR A 1079 -12.52 53.87 95.41
CA THR A 1079 -12.79 52.82 96.40
C THR A 1079 -11.66 51.80 96.51
N LEU A 1080 -11.16 51.55 97.72
CA LEU A 1080 -10.23 50.45 98.03
C LEU A 1080 -10.86 49.49 99.05
N ASN A 1081 -11.22 48.28 98.63
CA ASN A 1081 -11.73 47.21 99.49
C ASN A 1081 -10.66 46.14 99.74
N ASN A 1082 -9.95 46.22 100.87
CA ASN A 1082 -8.99 45.19 101.28
C ASN A 1082 -9.62 44.18 102.24
N ASN A 1083 -9.71 42.93 101.78
CA ASN A 1083 -10.05 41.74 102.57
C ASN A 1083 -8.87 40.74 102.65
N GLY A 1084 -7.70 41.08 102.12
CA GLY A 1084 -6.49 40.27 102.05
C GLY A 1084 -5.29 40.94 102.72
N THR A 1085 -4.11 40.84 102.11
CA THR A 1085 -2.87 41.42 102.62
C THR A 1085 -2.41 42.61 101.76
N PHE A 1086 -2.11 43.73 102.40
CA PHE A 1086 -1.25 44.79 101.88
C PHE A 1086 0.05 44.87 102.68
N THR A 1087 1.20 45.05 102.03
CA THR A 1087 2.44 45.40 102.75
C THR A 1087 2.56 46.91 102.91
N THR A 1088 2.50 47.68 101.83
CA THR A 1088 2.61 49.15 101.86
C THR A 1088 1.55 49.79 100.96
N LEU A 1089 0.81 50.75 101.51
CA LEU A 1089 -0.01 51.71 100.76
C LEU A 1089 0.58 53.10 100.99
N THR A 1090 0.95 53.81 99.93
CA THR A 1090 1.42 55.20 99.98
C THR A 1090 0.50 56.09 99.17
N ASN A 1091 -0.21 57.02 99.82
CA ASN A 1091 -0.94 58.09 99.15
C ASN A 1091 -0.08 59.36 99.17
N GLN A 1092 0.39 59.79 98.01
CA GLN A 1092 1.26 60.97 97.88
C GLN A 1092 0.49 62.27 98.04
N ARG A 1093 1.19 63.37 98.36
CA ARG A 1093 0.59 64.70 98.49
C ARG A 1093 -0.21 65.09 97.24
N SER A 1094 -1.45 65.51 97.45
CA SER A 1094 -2.45 65.81 96.41
C SER A 1094 -2.96 64.59 95.62
N GLY A 1095 -2.60 63.35 95.99
CA GLY A 1095 -3.36 62.16 95.60
C GLY A 1095 -4.63 62.04 96.44
N GLU A 1096 -5.74 61.64 95.81
CA GLU A 1096 -7.05 61.44 96.45
C GLU A 1096 -7.37 59.95 96.57
N ILE A 1097 -7.79 59.50 97.76
CA ILE A 1097 -8.45 58.22 97.96
C ILE A 1097 -9.81 58.43 98.62
N THR A 1098 -10.91 58.33 97.88
CA THR A 1098 -12.23 58.71 98.41
C THR A 1098 -12.71 57.73 99.51
N SER A 1099 -12.43 56.43 99.38
CA SER A 1099 -12.70 55.45 100.44
C SER A 1099 -11.71 54.29 100.50
N ILE A 1100 -11.42 53.84 101.73
CA ILE A 1100 -10.66 52.63 102.05
C ILE A 1100 -11.45 51.82 103.08
N THR A 1101 -11.65 50.54 102.83
CA THR A 1101 -12.32 49.58 103.71
C THR A 1101 -11.43 48.36 103.91
N ASN A 1102 -10.98 48.10 105.13
CA ASN A 1102 -10.06 47.02 105.50
C ASN A 1102 -10.81 46.00 106.38
N THR A 1103 -11.21 44.83 105.85
CA THR A 1103 -12.17 43.90 106.51
C THR A 1103 -11.70 42.43 106.53
N ASN A 1104 -11.49 41.86 107.73
CA ASN A 1104 -10.76 40.59 107.96
C ASN A 1104 -9.37 40.55 107.28
N ALA A 1105 -8.68 41.69 107.26
CA ALA A 1105 -7.53 41.97 106.40
C ALA A 1105 -6.29 42.40 107.18
N THR A 1106 -5.11 42.35 106.55
CA THR A 1106 -3.87 42.93 107.10
C THR A 1106 -3.36 44.02 106.17
N MET A 1107 -2.94 45.15 106.73
CA MET A 1107 -2.16 46.19 106.05
C MET A 1107 -0.94 46.52 106.90
N THR A 1108 0.29 46.27 106.41
CA THR A 1108 1.47 46.49 107.26
C THR A 1108 1.78 47.98 107.42
N THR A 1109 1.75 48.76 106.35
CA THR A 1109 1.97 50.21 106.39
C THR A 1109 0.96 50.94 105.51
N LEU A 1110 0.37 52.02 106.02
CA LEU A 1110 -0.44 52.98 105.29
C LEU A 1110 0.16 54.38 105.50
N ASP A 1111 0.94 54.86 104.54
CA ASP A 1111 1.55 56.20 104.50
C ASP A 1111 0.66 57.17 103.73
N ASN A 1112 -0.11 58.01 104.44
CA ASN A 1112 -0.84 59.11 103.83
C ASN A 1112 -0.02 60.41 103.89
N THR A 1113 0.10 61.10 102.75
CA THR A 1113 0.56 62.50 102.61
C THR A 1113 -0.39 63.35 101.76
N GLY A 1114 -1.42 62.73 101.16
CA GLY A 1114 -2.48 63.36 100.38
C GLY A 1114 -3.81 63.35 101.13
N GLU A 1115 -4.92 63.24 100.39
CA GLU A 1115 -6.27 63.17 100.97
C GLU A 1115 -6.82 61.73 100.93
N ILE A 1116 -7.37 61.30 102.07
CA ILE A 1116 -8.20 60.10 102.19
C ILE A 1116 -9.54 60.54 102.79
N THR A 1117 -10.65 60.42 102.07
CA THR A 1117 -11.94 60.92 102.58
C THR A 1117 -12.52 59.99 103.65
N THR A 1118 -12.40 58.66 103.49
CA THR A 1118 -12.81 57.68 104.51
C THR A 1118 -11.84 56.50 104.61
N LEU A 1119 -11.46 56.09 105.82
CA LEU A 1119 -10.73 54.86 106.14
C LEU A 1119 -11.49 54.08 107.22
N THR A 1120 -12.03 52.92 106.86
CA THR A 1120 -12.75 52.01 107.78
C THR A 1120 -11.93 50.74 107.99
N ASN A 1121 -11.45 50.51 109.21
CA ASN A 1121 -10.81 49.26 109.65
C ASN A 1121 -11.85 48.44 110.44
N ASN A 1122 -12.14 47.22 110.00
CA ASN A 1122 -13.36 46.51 110.37
C ASN A 1122 -13.14 45.00 110.56
N ASN A 1123 -13.95 44.35 111.41
CA ASN A 1123 -14.03 42.90 111.62
C ASN A 1123 -12.67 42.17 111.60
N ASN A 1124 -11.99 42.07 112.75
CA ASN A 1124 -10.72 41.33 112.93
C ASN A 1124 -9.53 41.82 112.08
N SER A 1125 -9.67 42.94 111.35
CA SER A 1125 -8.58 43.50 110.54
C SER A 1125 -7.46 44.11 111.39
N THR A 1126 -6.25 44.10 110.85
CA THR A 1126 -5.07 44.75 111.44
C THR A 1126 -4.46 45.77 110.47
N ILE A 1127 -4.14 46.97 110.98
CA ILE A 1127 -3.22 47.91 110.32
C ILE A 1127 -1.99 48.07 111.24
N ASN A 1128 -0.80 47.62 110.83
CA ASN A 1128 0.36 47.62 111.74
C ASN A 1128 0.94 49.04 111.95
N ALA A 1129 1.00 49.84 110.89
CA ALA A 1129 1.37 51.26 110.95
C ALA A 1129 0.44 52.09 110.05
N LEU A 1130 -0.37 52.96 110.66
CA LEU A 1130 -1.14 54.00 109.99
C LEU A 1130 -0.44 55.34 110.21
N ASN A 1131 0.19 55.88 109.17
CA ASN A 1131 1.00 57.08 109.18
C ASN A 1131 0.29 58.20 108.41
N ASN A 1132 -0.51 59.02 109.11
CA ASN A 1132 -1.15 60.20 108.52
C ASN A 1132 -0.21 61.41 108.68
N ASN A 1133 0.64 61.64 107.68
CA ASN A 1133 1.80 62.52 107.79
C ASN A 1133 1.48 64.02 107.58
N THR A 1134 2.46 64.90 107.74
CA THR A 1134 2.25 66.36 107.65
C THR A 1134 1.67 66.79 106.29
N ASN A 1135 0.64 67.64 106.35
CA ASN A 1135 -0.23 68.07 105.24
C ASN A 1135 -1.17 67.00 104.66
N ALA A 1136 -1.18 65.77 105.21
CA ALA A 1136 -2.19 64.78 104.87
C ALA A 1136 -3.56 65.12 105.48
N ILE A 1137 -4.62 64.76 104.78
CA ILE A 1137 -6.01 64.83 105.24
C ILE A 1137 -6.56 63.40 105.32
N LEU A 1138 -7.18 63.07 106.46
CA LEU A 1138 -7.99 61.86 106.65
C LEU A 1138 -9.36 62.28 107.20
N SER A 1139 -10.35 62.49 106.32
CA SER A 1139 -11.60 63.14 106.73
C SER A 1139 -12.48 62.28 107.64
N THR A 1140 -12.43 60.95 107.50
CA THR A 1140 -13.06 60.01 108.43
C THR A 1140 -12.18 58.78 108.66
N LEU A 1141 -11.90 58.45 109.92
CA LEU A 1141 -11.31 57.20 110.38
C LEU A 1141 -12.34 56.44 111.24
N ALA A 1142 -12.59 55.17 110.93
CA ALA A 1142 -13.48 54.29 111.69
C ALA A 1142 -12.78 52.96 111.97
N ASN A 1143 -12.20 52.80 113.16
CA ASN A 1143 -11.61 51.55 113.62
C ASN A 1143 -12.66 50.77 114.45
N ASN A 1144 -13.44 49.91 113.81
CA ASN A 1144 -14.58 49.23 114.42
C ASN A 1144 -14.16 48.11 115.38
N ALA A 1145 -15.10 47.66 116.21
CA ALA A 1145 -14.90 46.58 117.18
C ALA A 1145 -14.27 45.32 116.54
N THR A 1146 -13.47 44.62 117.34
CA THR A 1146 -12.57 43.50 116.98
C THR A 1146 -11.42 43.83 116.02
N SER A 1147 -11.34 45.03 115.46
CA SER A 1147 -10.24 45.47 114.59
C SER A 1147 -9.09 46.09 115.40
N THR A 1148 -7.87 46.06 114.86
CA THR A 1148 -6.64 46.55 115.49
C THR A 1148 -5.91 47.55 114.59
N ILE A 1149 -5.41 48.63 115.18
CA ILE A 1149 -4.37 49.48 114.58
C ILE A 1149 -3.17 49.47 115.54
N THR A 1150 -2.10 48.76 115.19
CA THR A 1150 -0.97 48.52 116.11
C THR A 1150 -0.22 49.83 116.38
N THR A 1151 -0.04 50.67 115.36
CA THR A 1151 0.51 52.03 115.50
C THR A 1151 -0.29 53.02 114.66
N LEU A 1152 -0.79 54.09 115.28
CA LEU A 1152 -1.34 55.26 114.59
C LEU A 1152 -0.41 56.45 114.84
N ASN A 1153 0.38 56.82 113.82
CA ASN A 1153 1.21 58.02 113.80
C ASN A 1153 0.43 59.13 113.06
N ASN A 1154 0.16 60.26 113.72
CA ASN A 1154 -0.52 61.40 113.09
C ASN A 1154 0.30 62.69 113.25
N THR A 1155 0.70 63.26 112.12
CA THR A 1155 1.27 64.61 111.99
C THR A 1155 0.53 65.46 110.94
N GLY A 1156 -0.50 64.91 110.31
CA GLY A 1156 -1.47 65.61 109.46
C GLY A 1156 -2.79 65.92 110.19
N THR A 1157 -3.87 66.03 109.42
CA THR A 1157 -5.23 66.26 109.92
C THR A 1157 -6.07 65.00 109.82
N ILE A 1158 -6.80 64.65 110.89
CA ILE A 1158 -7.87 63.67 110.88
C ILE A 1158 -9.16 64.40 111.31
N THR A 1159 -10.16 64.52 110.43
CA THR A 1159 -11.34 65.37 110.76
C THR A 1159 -12.28 64.64 111.71
N ASN A 1160 -12.63 63.39 111.43
CA ASN A 1160 -13.44 62.55 112.31
C ASN A 1160 -12.71 61.23 112.56
N ALA A 1161 -12.68 60.76 113.81
CA ALA A 1161 -12.04 59.51 114.19
C ALA A 1161 -12.89 58.78 115.23
N THR A 1162 -13.44 57.63 114.87
CA THR A 1162 -14.21 56.75 115.76
C THR A 1162 -13.45 55.46 116.00
N ASN A 1163 -13.23 55.10 117.26
CA ASN A 1163 -12.55 53.88 117.65
C ASN A 1163 -13.47 53.00 118.52
N GLY A 1164 -13.90 51.85 118.02
CA GLY A 1164 -14.47 50.75 118.80
C GLY A 1164 -13.54 49.52 118.89
N GLY A 1165 -12.47 49.49 118.08
CA GLY A 1165 -11.42 48.47 118.10
C GLY A 1165 -10.26 48.82 119.03
N MET A 1166 -9.14 48.13 118.87
CA MET A 1166 -7.89 48.40 119.61
C MET A 1166 -7.00 49.36 118.81
N ILE A 1167 -6.36 50.32 119.50
CA ILE A 1167 -5.20 51.05 118.99
C ILE A 1167 -4.05 50.85 119.98
N THR A 1168 -3.01 50.10 119.60
CA THR A 1168 -1.98 49.66 120.56
C THR A 1168 -0.94 50.75 120.85
N THR A 1169 -0.67 51.64 119.90
CA THR A 1169 0.25 52.78 120.04
C THR A 1169 -0.31 53.98 119.28
N PHE A 1170 -0.37 55.15 119.91
CA PHE A 1170 -0.95 56.36 119.33
C PHE A 1170 -0.01 57.56 119.49
N ASN A 1171 0.56 58.03 118.39
CA ASN A 1171 1.60 59.06 118.33
C ASN A 1171 1.10 60.29 117.56
N ASN A 1172 0.33 61.15 118.22
CA ASN A 1172 -0.22 62.36 117.62
C ASN A 1172 0.77 63.55 117.64
N GLY A 1173 1.95 63.37 117.04
CA GLY A 1173 2.91 64.43 116.69
C GLY A 1173 3.48 65.31 117.82
N ASN A 1174 3.20 65.03 119.08
CA ASN A 1174 3.52 65.93 120.20
C ASN A 1174 4.78 65.52 120.95
N THR A 1175 5.94 65.87 120.41
CA THR A 1175 7.26 65.72 121.06
C THR A 1175 7.85 67.06 121.50
N GLN A 1176 7.20 67.72 122.46
CA GLN A 1176 7.87 68.67 123.36
C GLN A 1176 7.84 68.18 124.81
N THR A 1177 8.86 67.41 125.18
CA THR A 1177 9.40 67.48 126.54
C THR A 1177 10.15 68.82 126.69
N GLY A 1178 9.94 69.52 127.81
CA GLY A 1178 10.34 70.93 127.94
C GLY A 1178 11.82 71.15 128.26
N GLY A 1179 12.36 72.33 127.87
CA GLY A 1179 13.71 72.76 128.31
C GLY A 1179 14.44 73.77 127.39
N GLY A 1180 13.93 75.00 127.28
CA GLY A 1180 14.55 76.24 126.76
C GLY A 1180 15.84 76.21 125.89
N GLY A 1181 15.76 76.80 124.69
CA GLY A 1181 16.92 77.15 123.85
C GLY A 1181 16.52 77.86 122.55
N VAL A 1182 16.78 79.16 122.44
CA VAL A 1182 16.28 80.04 121.37
C VAL A 1182 16.97 79.79 120.00
N GLY A 1183 16.22 79.87 118.90
CA GLY A 1183 16.75 80.46 117.64
C GLY A 1183 16.77 79.61 116.36
N GLY A 1184 15.61 79.20 115.82
CA GLY A 1184 15.51 78.65 114.46
C GLY A 1184 14.06 78.65 113.94
N THR A 1185 13.82 79.16 112.73
CA THR A 1185 12.48 79.39 112.18
C THR A 1185 12.02 78.25 111.25
N GLY A 1186 10.76 77.79 111.38
CA GLY A 1186 10.08 77.03 110.33
C GLY A 1186 9.50 75.65 110.68
N GLY A 1187 9.15 75.38 111.95
CA GLY A 1187 8.44 74.14 112.31
C GLY A 1187 6.96 74.16 111.93
N THR A 1188 6.55 73.27 111.01
CA THR A 1188 5.14 72.97 110.67
C THR A 1188 4.41 72.22 111.80
N PRO A 1189 3.07 72.18 111.82
CA PRO A 1189 2.30 71.89 113.04
C PRO A 1189 2.29 70.42 113.46
N ALA A 1190 1.92 70.21 114.74
CA ALA A 1190 1.60 68.90 115.28
C ALA A 1190 0.30 68.32 114.67
N GLY A 1191 0.15 66.99 114.74
CA GLY A 1191 -1.02 66.29 114.23
C GLY A 1191 -2.31 66.77 114.89
N THR A 1192 -3.35 66.98 114.08
CA THR A 1192 -4.66 67.45 114.54
C THR A 1192 -5.68 66.34 114.37
N ILE A 1193 -6.50 66.09 115.40
CA ILE A 1193 -7.74 65.33 115.28
C ILE A 1193 -8.89 66.25 115.74
N THR A 1194 -9.87 66.51 114.88
CA THR A 1194 -10.93 67.49 115.18
C THR A 1194 -12.03 66.87 116.05
N ASN A 1195 -12.58 65.73 115.64
CA ASN A 1195 -13.57 64.96 116.40
C ASN A 1195 -13.03 63.55 116.69
N PHE A 1196 -12.82 63.19 117.97
CA PHE A 1196 -12.40 61.85 118.38
C PHE A 1196 -13.43 61.21 119.32
N THR A 1197 -13.90 60.01 118.97
CA THR A 1197 -14.93 59.26 119.69
C THR A 1197 -14.41 57.87 120.03
N ASN A 1198 -14.07 57.62 121.30
CA ASN A 1198 -13.64 56.29 121.76
C ASN A 1198 -14.81 55.52 122.39
N ASN A 1199 -15.14 54.39 121.80
CA ASN A 1199 -16.21 53.46 122.17
C ASN A 1199 -15.66 52.07 122.58
N SER A 1200 -14.34 51.85 122.50
CA SER A 1200 -13.69 50.65 123.03
C SER A 1200 -13.58 50.71 124.56
N GLY A 1201 -13.57 49.53 125.20
CA GLY A 1201 -13.30 49.38 126.64
C GLY A 1201 -11.81 49.36 127.01
N GLY A 1202 -10.95 49.86 126.11
CA GLY A 1202 -9.48 49.84 126.18
C GLY A 1202 -8.87 50.64 125.05
#